data_AF-A0A8T4SFH6-F1
#
_entry.id   AF-A0A8T4SFH6-F1
#
_cell.length_a   1.000
_cell.length_b   1.000
_cell.length_c   1.000
_cell.angle_alpha   90.00
_cell.angle_beta   90.00
_cell.angle_gamma   90.00
#
_symmetry.space_group_name_H-M   'P 1'
#
loop_
_entity.id
_entity.type
_entity.pdbx_description
1 polymer ?
#
loop_
_entity_poly.entity_id
_entity_poly.type
_entity_poly.pdbx_seq_one_letter_code
_entity_poly.pdbx_strand_id
1 'polypeptide(L)'
;MVSIFTVILFFVYFWGLGFTAMYLLTDKTENALERFFLRVAIGMGVFPLLSIILNVVRIPLDWKIFLVVSIAFPLFVLGKKLYTKEHIFSEEKFQLKKSTLFFLLALGIAIAWFYIYTTGAFAYPYLEDEDPWGHAVGAKYVALEKTAFDPPHSVRNGKIDDLLSYIDPYPPAYDILMGVLHQTSTDLNWTLKFFNVLIICLGFVFFYMFARIITDRNKALFATFVLAAVPSYLTHFIWAHSLGITLFFPLMIAFEHLREQKNWVYPAGFIFGSIWVTQNVSQPLTLSIMLGIYLVVVSITNGKLFTYGFVALIAGFCASLLWWGVLILKYGLFTFLAYYKVGGGSQETAVEKTAAATSTLFGTVKNLLKTFFNPGGSGSRAYGVNDFFFAQHSNMINNAIGIGAVVSVLVLIAVVYLVVRYRKELVTSQHTWTAVMLFWLIYTFWGVNGSTFPISVARGAFRLWMFFSIPVALLAAEGLDALLKLPRKIPLQIYIIGLVVIGGVVLTSAHQKYSANTSIWPTSGAFTNNAEPFEYGAWFKTIEQNSKVFLYSPRDKLAIGYGAYSCVWCKELIEFREDILDKNAKELHDFMKGNDYDYFLVNAQMEYKHFKPRFGENKTQELLPQRYDEIVSSGLFVPVYQKENMFVVFRVV
;
A
#
# COMPACT_ATOMS: atom_id res chain seq x y z
N MET A 1 -21.57 -5.58 -5.52
CA MET A 1 -22.22 -6.21 -4.34
C MET A 1 -21.17 -6.39 -3.26
N VAL A 2 -21.50 -6.15 -1.97
CA VAL A 2 -20.54 -6.36 -0.86
C VAL A 2 -20.39 -7.86 -0.61
N SER A 3 -19.18 -8.40 -0.78
CA SER A 3 -18.91 -9.81 -0.43
C SER A 3 -18.64 -9.94 1.07
N ILE A 4 -19.71 -10.04 1.87
CA ILE A 4 -19.62 -10.23 3.33
C ILE A 4 -18.75 -11.45 3.67
N PHE A 5 -18.86 -12.52 2.88
CA PHE A 5 -18.05 -13.72 3.02
C PHE A 5 -16.55 -13.43 2.92
N THR A 6 -16.10 -12.65 1.92
CA THR A 6 -14.69 -12.27 1.78
C THR A 6 -14.22 -11.40 2.94
N VAL A 7 -15.07 -10.52 3.49
CA VAL A 7 -14.75 -9.71 4.67
C VAL A 7 -14.56 -10.58 5.90
N ILE A 8 -15.41 -11.60 6.11
CA ILE A 8 -15.25 -12.56 7.21
C ILE A 8 -13.95 -13.34 7.05
N LEU A 9 -13.67 -13.83 5.83
CA LEU A 9 -12.44 -14.56 5.53
C LEU A 9 -11.20 -13.72 5.80
N PHE A 10 -11.18 -12.43 5.43
CA PHE A 10 -10.11 -11.50 5.77
C PHE A 10 -9.77 -11.55 7.27
N PHE A 11 -10.79 -11.37 8.13
CA PHE A 11 -10.57 -11.39 9.58
C PHE A 11 -10.19 -12.77 10.10
N VAL A 12 -10.76 -13.85 9.57
CA VAL A 12 -10.40 -15.23 9.94
C VAL A 12 -8.94 -15.53 9.61
N TYR A 13 -8.47 -15.15 8.42
CA TYR A 13 -7.09 -15.38 7.99
C TYR A 13 -6.11 -14.72 8.93
N PHE A 14 -6.26 -13.40 9.11
CA PHE A 14 -5.29 -12.66 9.91
C PHE A 14 -5.41 -12.94 11.39
N TRP A 15 -6.62 -13.11 11.92
CA TRP A 15 -6.75 -13.49 13.32
C TRP A 15 -6.14 -14.87 13.59
N GLY A 16 -6.34 -15.85 12.70
CA GLY A 16 -5.83 -17.21 12.85
C GLY A 16 -4.30 -17.31 12.71
N LEU A 17 -3.74 -16.65 11.70
CA LEU A 17 -2.28 -16.53 11.54
C LEU A 17 -1.64 -15.82 12.74
N GLY A 18 -2.24 -14.73 13.20
CA GLY A 18 -1.76 -14.00 14.37
C GLY A 18 -1.89 -14.79 15.67
N PHE A 19 -2.99 -15.52 15.86
CA PHE A 19 -3.17 -16.43 16.99
C PHE A 19 -2.02 -17.45 17.04
N THR A 20 -1.72 -18.06 15.90
CA THR A 20 -0.65 -19.08 15.78
C THR A 20 0.72 -18.47 16.07
N ALA A 21 1.04 -17.32 15.46
CA ALA A 21 2.30 -16.63 15.66
C ALA A 21 2.52 -16.16 17.12
N MET A 22 1.44 -15.86 17.84
CA MET A 22 1.48 -15.37 19.21
C MET A 22 1.25 -16.45 20.28
N TYR A 23 0.97 -17.69 19.90
CA TYR A 23 0.47 -18.70 20.85
C TYR A 23 1.40 -18.97 22.04
N LEU A 24 2.72 -18.92 21.82
CA LEU A 24 3.74 -19.13 22.85
C LEU A 24 4.24 -17.83 23.50
N LEU A 25 3.61 -16.69 23.17
CA LEU A 25 4.00 -15.38 23.68
C LEU A 25 3.09 -14.99 24.85
N THR A 26 3.66 -14.32 25.85
CA THR A 26 2.84 -13.78 26.94
C THR A 26 2.11 -12.55 26.43
N ASP A 27 0.78 -12.63 26.41
CA ASP A 27 -0.10 -11.56 25.99
C ASP A 27 -0.40 -10.62 27.16
N LYS A 28 0.04 -9.37 27.06
CA LYS A 28 -0.19 -8.31 28.05
C LYS A 28 -1.33 -7.36 27.67
N THR A 29 -2.15 -7.71 26.67
CA THR A 29 -3.31 -6.90 26.29
C THR A 29 -4.29 -6.76 27.45
N GLU A 30 -4.87 -5.56 27.59
CA GLU A 30 -5.70 -5.24 28.75
C GLU A 30 -7.12 -5.77 28.63
N ASN A 31 -7.56 -6.09 27.40
CA ASN A 31 -8.90 -6.55 27.10
C ASN A 31 -8.94 -7.45 25.84
N ALA A 32 -10.01 -8.24 25.73
CA ALA A 32 -10.20 -9.19 24.63
C ALA A 32 -10.31 -8.53 23.23
N LEU A 33 -10.81 -7.30 23.13
CA LEU A 33 -10.95 -6.58 21.86
C LEU A 33 -9.58 -6.15 21.33
N GLU A 34 -8.74 -5.60 22.20
CA GLU A 34 -7.35 -5.27 21.87
C GLU A 34 -6.57 -6.53 21.47
N ARG A 35 -6.76 -7.65 22.20
CA ARG A 35 -6.20 -8.96 21.83
C ARG A 35 -6.62 -9.42 20.44
N PHE A 36 -7.90 -9.25 20.10
CA PHE A 36 -8.41 -9.59 18.78
C PHE A 36 -7.68 -8.81 17.69
N PHE A 37 -7.62 -7.48 17.82
CA PHE A 37 -6.95 -6.63 16.83
C PHE A 37 -5.43 -6.80 16.81
N LEU A 38 -4.79 -7.12 17.93
CA LEU A 38 -3.37 -7.45 17.95
C LEU A 38 -3.08 -8.74 17.16
N ARG A 39 -3.93 -9.77 17.29
CA ARG A 39 -3.82 -10.97 16.45
C ARG A 39 -4.03 -10.64 14.98
N VAL A 40 -5.04 -9.85 14.63
CA VAL A 40 -5.23 -9.39 13.24
C VAL A 40 -3.98 -8.65 12.76
N ALA A 41 -3.39 -7.76 13.54
CA ALA A 41 -2.20 -6.99 13.17
C ALA A 41 -0.97 -7.89 12.93
N ILE A 42 -0.70 -8.83 13.83
CA ILE A 42 0.41 -9.78 13.68
C ILE A 42 0.16 -10.71 12.49
N GLY A 43 -1.05 -11.22 12.32
CA GLY A 43 -1.38 -12.09 11.18
C GLY A 43 -1.30 -11.37 9.84
N MET A 44 -1.71 -10.10 9.76
CA MET A 44 -1.48 -9.26 8.58
C MET A 44 0.01 -9.13 8.28
N GLY A 45 0.87 -9.06 9.30
CA GLY A 45 2.31 -9.05 9.12
C GLY A 45 2.94 -10.42 8.88
N VAL A 46 2.23 -11.53 9.13
CA VAL A 46 2.67 -12.90 8.78
C VAL A 46 2.26 -13.28 7.36
N PHE A 47 1.13 -12.78 6.87
CA PHE A 47 0.62 -13.19 5.56
C PHE A 47 1.57 -12.92 4.38
N PRO A 48 2.20 -11.72 4.22
CA PRO A 48 3.05 -11.42 3.07
C PRO A 48 4.19 -12.42 2.90
N LEU A 49 5.05 -12.56 3.90
CA LEU A 49 6.20 -13.45 3.81
C LEU A 49 5.79 -14.93 3.77
N LEU A 50 4.70 -15.33 4.45
CA LEU A 50 4.15 -16.68 4.30
C LEU A 50 3.72 -16.95 2.85
N SER A 51 3.05 -16.00 2.22
CA SER A 51 2.60 -16.15 0.83
C SER A 51 3.78 -16.30 -0.13
N ILE A 52 4.88 -15.57 0.09
CA ILE A 52 6.13 -15.75 -0.66
C ILE A 52 6.71 -17.14 -0.43
N ILE A 53 6.78 -17.60 0.82
CA ILE A 53 7.29 -18.94 1.15
C ILE A 53 6.48 -20.01 0.42
N LEU A 54 5.15 -19.95 0.49
CA LEU A 54 4.25 -20.88 -0.21
C LEU A 54 4.53 -20.85 -1.72
N ASN A 55 4.69 -19.66 -2.29
CA ASN A 55 4.92 -19.54 -3.72
C ASN A 55 6.31 -20.04 -4.17
N VAL A 56 7.36 -19.80 -3.37
CA VAL A 56 8.71 -20.33 -3.60
C VAL A 56 8.69 -21.87 -3.62
N VAL A 57 7.95 -22.49 -2.69
CA VAL A 57 7.81 -23.96 -2.64
C VAL A 57 6.73 -24.49 -3.58
N ARG A 58 6.25 -23.67 -4.54
CA ARG A 58 5.26 -24.03 -5.56
C ARG A 58 3.91 -24.50 -4.99
N ILE A 59 3.56 -24.08 -3.78
CA ILE A 59 2.22 -24.25 -3.24
C ILE A 59 1.31 -23.17 -3.86
N PRO A 60 0.16 -23.55 -4.46
CA PRO A 60 -0.77 -22.58 -5.01
C PRO A 60 -1.22 -21.55 -3.98
N LEU A 61 -1.32 -20.29 -4.39
CA LEU A 61 -1.85 -19.18 -3.61
C LEU A 61 -3.39 -19.23 -3.59
N ASP A 62 -3.97 -20.36 -3.19
CA ASP A 62 -5.41 -20.56 -3.11
C ASP A 62 -5.96 -20.13 -1.75
N TRP A 63 -7.10 -19.44 -1.74
CA TRP A 63 -7.75 -18.96 -0.51
C TRP A 63 -8.04 -20.09 0.50
N LYS A 64 -8.30 -21.31 0.02
CA LYS A 64 -8.55 -22.48 0.89
C LYS A 64 -7.30 -22.86 1.68
N ILE A 65 -6.11 -22.72 1.09
CA ILE A 65 -4.84 -23.01 1.76
C ILE A 65 -4.64 -22.00 2.89
N PHE A 66 -4.86 -20.71 2.62
CA PHE A 66 -4.81 -19.68 3.66
C PHE A 66 -5.85 -19.91 4.76
N LEU A 67 -7.07 -20.32 4.41
CA LEU A 67 -8.08 -20.69 5.40
C LEU A 67 -7.59 -21.82 6.31
N VAL A 68 -7.13 -22.93 5.73
CA VAL A 68 -6.65 -24.11 6.47
C VAL A 68 -5.48 -23.73 7.39
N VAL A 69 -4.46 -23.05 6.88
CA VAL A 69 -3.30 -22.63 7.68
C VAL A 69 -3.72 -21.70 8.83
N SER A 70 -4.71 -20.84 8.59
CA SER A 70 -5.19 -19.90 9.60
C SER A 70 -6.00 -20.57 10.71
N ILE A 71 -6.79 -21.61 10.41
CA ILE A 71 -7.69 -22.24 11.40
C ILE A 71 -7.15 -23.54 11.99
N ALA A 72 -6.24 -24.25 11.33
CA ALA A 72 -5.80 -25.59 11.76
C ALA A 72 -5.24 -25.58 13.17
N PHE A 73 -4.33 -24.64 13.47
CA PHE A 73 -3.71 -24.55 14.79
C PHE A 73 -4.66 -24.00 15.87
N PRO A 74 -5.45 -22.91 15.64
CA PRO A 74 -6.51 -22.52 16.57
C PRO A 74 -7.51 -23.65 16.89
N LEU A 75 -7.93 -24.43 15.90
CA LEU A 75 -8.84 -25.57 16.09
C LEU A 75 -8.17 -26.71 16.87
N PHE A 76 -6.89 -26.98 16.62
CA PHE A 76 -6.12 -27.94 17.41
C PHE A 76 -6.05 -27.53 18.89
N VAL A 77 -5.76 -26.25 19.17
CA VAL A 77 -5.73 -25.72 20.54
C VAL A 77 -7.12 -25.79 21.19
N LEU A 78 -8.17 -25.44 20.46
CA LEU A 78 -9.55 -25.54 20.93
C LEU A 78 -9.92 -27.00 21.26
N GLY A 79 -9.61 -27.93 20.37
CA GLY A 79 -9.83 -29.37 20.56
C GLY A 79 -9.06 -29.93 21.76
N LYS A 80 -7.80 -29.51 21.93
CA LYS A 80 -6.99 -29.87 23.11
C LYS A 80 -7.64 -29.38 24.41
N LYS A 81 -8.11 -28.13 24.47
CA LYS A 81 -8.78 -27.58 25.65
C LYS A 81 -10.11 -28.27 25.95
N LEU A 82 -10.91 -28.56 24.92
CA LEU A 82 -12.13 -29.36 25.04
C LEU A 82 -11.84 -30.74 25.63
N TYR A 83 -10.79 -31.41 25.13
CA TYR A 83 -10.37 -32.73 25.60
C TYR A 83 -9.86 -32.71 27.04
N THR A 84 -9.04 -31.72 27.42
CA THR A 84 -8.52 -31.57 28.78
C THR A 84 -9.53 -30.97 29.76
N LYS A 85 -10.75 -30.63 29.29
CA LYS A 85 -11.78 -29.90 30.04
C LYS A 85 -11.28 -28.59 30.63
N GLU A 86 -10.27 -27.98 30.01
CA GLU A 86 -9.85 -26.62 30.33
C GLU A 86 -10.94 -25.64 29.92
N HIS A 87 -11.14 -24.59 30.70
CA HIS A 87 -12.07 -23.52 30.32
C HIS A 87 -11.62 -22.86 29.00
N ILE A 88 -12.42 -23.06 27.96
CA ILE A 88 -12.17 -22.59 26.58
C ILE A 88 -12.33 -21.08 26.49
N PHE A 89 -13.40 -20.59 27.09
CA PHE A 89 -13.70 -19.18 27.21
C PHE A 89 -13.41 -18.79 28.65
N SER A 90 -12.50 -17.82 28.85
CA SER A 90 -12.53 -17.13 30.14
C SER A 90 -13.90 -16.45 30.22
N GLU A 91 -14.61 -16.63 31.33
CA GLU A 91 -15.82 -15.86 31.62
C GLU A 91 -15.45 -14.39 31.94
N GLU A 92 -14.60 -13.78 31.12
CA GLU A 92 -14.37 -12.35 31.15
C GLU A 92 -15.69 -11.68 30.73
N LYS A 93 -16.53 -11.41 31.73
CA LYS A 93 -17.70 -10.55 31.57
C LYS A 93 -17.21 -9.27 30.92
N PHE A 94 -17.78 -8.92 29.77
CA PHE A 94 -17.45 -7.68 29.09
C PHE A 94 -17.73 -6.51 30.06
N GLN A 95 -16.66 -5.92 30.59
CA GLN A 95 -16.72 -4.75 31.45
C GLN A 95 -16.22 -3.55 30.65
N LEU A 96 -17.03 -2.50 30.60
CA LEU A 96 -16.65 -1.23 29.98
C LEU A 96 -15.67 -0.48 30.88
N LYS A 97 -14.43 -0.97 30.92
CA LYS A 97 -13.32 -0.31 31.60
C LYS A 97 -12.90 0.93 30.81
N LYS A 98 -12.22 1.87 31.48
CA LYS A 98 -11.64 3.06 30.82
C LYS A 98 -10.77 2.66 29.63
N SER A 99 -9.96 1.60 29.74
CA SER A 99 -9.15 1.08 28.64
C SER A 99 -9.98 0.65 27.43
N THR A 100 -11.06 -0.09 27.67
CA THR A 100 -12.01 -0.49 26.63
C THR A 100 -12.65 0.73 25.96
N LEU A 101 -13.06 1.74 26.73
CA LEU A 101 -13.65 2.96 26.18
C LEU A 101 -12.68 3.70 25.24
N PHE A 102 -11.42 3.88 25.63
CA PHE A 102 -10.43 4.55 24.78
C PHE A 102 -10.15 3.75 23.51
N PHE A 103 -10.08 2.42 23.60
CA PHE A 103 -9.94 1.57 22.43
C PHE A 103 -11.16 1.68 21.50
N LEU A 104 -12.39 1.71 22.05
CA LEU A 104 -13.62 1.93 21.29
C LEU A 104 -13.66 3.31 20.61
N LEU A 105 -13.12 4.36 21.25
CA LEU A 105 -12.98 5.67 20.62
C LEU A 105 -11.98 5.66 19.46
N ALA A 106 -10.84 4.97 19.61
CA ALA A 106 -9.89 4.77 18.52
C ALA A 106 -10.51 3.97 17.35
N LEU A 107 -11.31 2.95 17.66
CA LEU A 107 -12.09 2.21 16.68
C LEU A 107 -13.15 3.10 16.01
N GLY A 108 -13.79 4.00 16.76
CA GLY A 108 -14.72 5.00 16.22
C GLY A 108 -14.06 5.95 15.22
N ILE A 109 -12.82 6.40 15.50
CA ILE A 109 -12.02 7.17 14.54
C ILE A 109 -11.77 6.35 13.27
N ALA A 110 -11.37 5.09 13.40
CA ALA A 110 -11.13 4.22 12.26
C ALA A 110 -12.41 3.98 11.42
N ILE A 111 -13.56 3.77 12.07
CA ILE A 111 -14.86 3.58 11.40
C ILE A 111 -15.32 4.86 10.68
N ALA A 112 -15.16 6.03 11.31
CA ALA A 112 -15.51 7.31 10.67
C ALA A 112 -14.68 7.54 9.40
N TRP A 113 -13.37 7.27 9.45
CA TRP A 113 -12.52 7.38 8.27
C TRP A 113 -12.77 6.28 7.24
N PHE A 114 -13.11 5.06 7.67
CA PHE A 114 -13.54 4.00 6.78
C PHE A 114 -14.76 4.44 5.96
N TYR A 115 -15.76 5.06 6.58
CA TYR A 115 -16.92 5.61 5.89
C TYR A 115 -16.53 6.70 4.88
N ILE A 116 -15.67 7.66 5.27
CA ILE A 116 -15.22 8.74 4.39
C ILE A 116 -14.48 8.18 3.17
N TYR A 117 -13.50 7.30 3.40
CA TYR A 117 -12.67 6.72 2.35
C TYR A 117 -13.44 5.80 1.42
N THR A 118 -14.36 4.99 1.94
CA THR A 118 -15.24 4.17 1.09
C THR A 118 -16.19 5.05 0.27
N THR A 119 -16.75 6.11 0.85
CA THR A 119 -17.59 7.06 0.12
C THR A 119 -16.83 7.67 -1.07
N GLY A 120 -15.57 8.09 -0.86
CA GLY A 120 -14.69 8.59 -1.91
C GLY A 120 -14.36 7.55 -2.98
N ALA A 121 -13.81 6.41 -2.56
CA ALA A 121 -13.37 5.36 -3.48
C ALA A 121 -14.50 4.87 -4.38
N PHE A 122 -15.73 4.79 -3.86
CA PHE A 122 -16.91 4.33 -4.61
C PHE A 122 -17.71 5.46 -5.28
N ALA A 123 -17.24 6.72 -5.25
CA ALA A 123 -17.90 7.84 -5.92
C ALA A 123 -17.86 7.76 -7.45
N TYR A 124 -16.97 6.93 -8.01
CA TYR A 124 -16.78 6.72 -9.45
C TYR A 124 -16.54 5.23 -9.76
N PRO A 125 -16.85 4.76 -10.99
CA PRO A 125 -16.82 3.34 -11.33
C PRO A 125 -15.45 2.79 -11.72
N TYR A 126 -14.43 3.65 -11.83
CA TYR A 126 -13.10 3.31 -12.33
C TYR A 126 -12.05 3.25 -11.22
N LEU A 127 -10.84 2.79 -11.55
CA LEU A 127 -9.66 2.91 -10.70
C LEU A 127 -8.92 4.22 -10.98
N GLU A 128 -8.27 4.75 -9.96
CA GLU A 128 -7.65 6.08 -9.98
C GLU A 128 -6.25 6.03 -10.62
N ASP A 129 -5.83 7.10 -11.29
CA ASP A 129 -4.48 7.21 -11.90
C ASP A 129 -4.05 5.95 -12.70
N GLU A 130 -2.75 5.63 -12.79
CA GLU A 130 -2.21 4.47 -13.50
C GLU A 130 -1.86 3.26 -12.60
N ASP A 131 -1.31 3.48 -11.40
CA ASP A 131 -0.80 2.43 -10.51
C ASP A 131 -1.89 1.39 -10.12
N PRO A 132 -3.11 1.81 -9.67
CA PRO A 132 -4.20 0.90 -9.35
C PRO A 132 -4.59 -0.09 -10.46
N TRP A 133 -4.50 0.32 -11.73
CA TRP A 133 -4.81 -0.56 -12.85
C TRP A 133 -3.77 -1.67 -13.01
N GLY A 134 -2.51 -1.39 -12.71
CA GLY A 134 -1.46 -2.42 -12.68
C GLY A 134 -1.67 -3.42 -11.55
N HIS A 135 -2.01 -2.92 -10.36
CA HIS A 135 -2.40 -3.78 -9.22
C HIS A 135 -3.64 -4.64 -9.53
N ALA A 136 -4.58 -4.14 -10.34
CA ALA A 136 -5.72 -4.94 -10.79
C ALA A 136 -5.31 -6.11 -11.67
N VAL A 137 -4.39 -5.89 -12.63
CA VAL A 137 -3.82 -6.99 -13.44
C VAL A 137 -3.14 -8.02 -12.55
N GLY A 138 -2.28 -7.57 -11.62
CA GLY A 138 -1.57 -8.47 -10.71
C GLY A 138 -2.51 -9.27 -9.81
N ALA A 139 -3.48 -8.61 -9.17
CA ALA A 139 -4.48 -9.28 -8.35
C ALA A 139 -5.30 -10.29 -9.16
N LYS A 140 -5.67 -9.96 -10.41
CA LYS A 140 -6.38 -10.89 -11.30
C LYS A 140 -5.52 -12.10 -11.67
N TYR A 141 -4.26 -11.88 -11.99
CA TYR A 141 -3.29 -12.94 -12.28
C TYR A 141 -3.17 -13.91 -11.09
N VAL A 142 -2.92 -13.40 -9.87
CA VAL A 142 -2.84 -14.27 -8.68
C VAL A 142 -4.16 -14.99 -8.41
N ALA A 143 -5.30 -14.32 -8.62
CA ALA A 143 -6.59 -14.93 -8.39
C ALA A 143 -6.87 -16.12 -9.31
N LEU A 144 -6.36 -16.11 -10.53
CA LEU A 144 -6.58 -17.14 -11.54
C LEU A 144 -5.47 -18.18 -11.57
N GLU A 145 -4.23 -17.75 -11.70
CA GLU A 145 -3.05 -18.62 -11.83
C GLU A 145 -2.57 -19.17 -10.49
N LYS A 146 -3.06 -18.62 -9.37
CA LYS A 146 -2.67 -19.00 -8.01
C LYS A 146 -1.15 -18.94 -7.79
N THR A 147 -0.47 -18.03 -8.48
CA THR A 147 0.97 -17.83 -8.34
C THR A 147 1.37 -16.37 -8.49
N ALA A 148 2.53 -16.01 -7.96
CA ALA A 148 3.19 -14.72 -8.16
C ALA A 148 4.60 -14.87 -8.77
N PHE A 149 5.15 -16.10 -8.83
CA PHE A 149 6.36 -16.41 -9.57
C PHE A 149 6.03 -16.75 -11.02
N ASP A 150 7.03 -16.50 -11.87
CA ASP A 150 7.08 -16.91 -13.27
C ASP A 150 5.88 -16.48 -14.11
N PRO A 151 5.63 -15.16 -14.22
CA PRO A 151 4.74 -14.68 -15.26
C PRO A 151 5.14 -15.27 -16.62
N PRO A 152 4.19 -15.66 -17.49
CA PRO A 152 4.41 -16.53 -18.65
C PRO A 152 5.52 -16.09 -19.62
N HIS A 153 5.97 -14.85 -19.55
CA HIS A 153 7.07 -14.32 -20.37
C HIS A 153 8.18 -13.77 -19.50
N SER A 154 9.01 -14.69 -19.04
CA SER A 154 10.39 -14.41 -18.69
C SER A 154 11.09 -13.76 -19.90
N VAL A 155 11.44 -12.48 -19.77
CA VAL A 155 12.62 -11.91 -20.43
C VAL A 155 12.54 -11.94 -21.98
N ARG A 156 11.78 -11.02 -22.59
CA ARG A 156 12.05 -10.63 -23.98
C ARG A 156 13.44 -9.98 -24.03
N ASN A 157 14.46 -10.71 -24.47
CA ASN A 157 15.80 -10.16 -24.73
C ASN A 157 16.45 -9.43 -23.53
N GLY A 158 16.34 -9.95 -22.31
CA GLY A 158 16.90 -9.31 -21.12
C GLY A 158 16.01 -8.22 -20.48
N LYS A 159 14.85 -7.91 -21.07
CA LYS A 159 13.94 -6.87 -20.58
C LYS A 159 13.00 -7.41 -19.50
N ILE A 160 12.68 -6.55 -18.54
CA ILE A 160 11.71 -6.87 -17.48
C ILE A 160 10.31 -6.77 -18.05
N ASP A 161 9.43 -7.63 -17.57
CA ASP A 161 8.03 -7.65 -17.95
C ASP A 161 7.32 -6.36 -17.49
N ASP A 162 6.87 -5.57 -18.45
CA ASP A 162 6.09 -4.35 -18.20
C ASP A 162 4.60 -4.67 -17.95
N LEU A 163 4.12 -5.89 -18.25
CA LEU A 163 2.71 -6.28 -18.12
C LEU A 163 2.34 -6.65 -16.69
N LEU A 164 3.19 -7.43 -16.02
CA LEU A 164 3.05 -7.84 -14.62
C LEU A 164 4.07 -7.15 -13.72
N SER A 165 4.36 -5.88 -14.02
CA SER A 165 5.40 -5.09 -13.35
C SER A 165 5.19 -4.88 -11.84
N TYR A 166 3.98 -5.14 -11.30
CA TYR A 166 3.66 -5.07 -9.86
C TYR A 166 3.77 -6.43 -9.14
N ILE A 167 4.00 -7.50 -9.90
CA ILE A 167 4.27 -8.85 -9.38
C ILE A 167 5.73 -9.24 -9.57
N ASP A 168 6.35 -8.87 -10.69
CA ASP A 168 7.71 -9.28 -11.02
C ASP A 168 8.36 -8.18 -11.89
N PRO A 169 9.47 -7.52 -11.46
CA PRO A 169 10.32 -7.77 -10.29
C PRO A 169 9.90 -6.98 -9.05
N TYR A 170 8.69 -6.45 -9.04
CA TYR A 170 8.15 -5.71 -7.90
C TYR A 170 7.65 -6.67 -6.82
N PRO A 171 7.80 -6.38 -5.52
CA PRO A 171 7.34 -7.31 -4.50
C PRO A 171 5.83 -7.55 -4.51
N PRO A 172 5.36 -8.81 -4.61
CA PRO A 172 4.00 -9.10 -5.03
C PRO A 172 3.00 -9.16 -3.87
N ALA A 173 3.42 -8.97 -2.61
CA ALA A 173 2.58 -9.37 -1.48
C ALA A 173 1.25 -8.62 -1.38
N TYR A 174 1.18 -7.37 -1.83
CA TYR A 174 -0.09 -6.64 -1.93
C TYR A 174 -1.02 -7.24 -2.98
N ASP A 175 -0.50 -7.53 -4.17
CA ASP A 175 -1.26 -8.14 -5.27
C ASP A 175 -1.68 -9.57 -4.92
N ILE A 176 -0.84 -10.31 -4.19
CA ILE A 176 -1.20 -11.62 -3.64
C ILE A 176 -2.36 -11.50 -2.66
N LEU A 177 -2.30 -10.55 -1.73
CA LEU A 177 -3.39 -10.32 -0.78
C LEU A 177 -4.70 -10.01 -1.51
N MET A 178 -4.66 -9.05 -2.43
CA MET A 178 -5.84 -8.65 -3.19
C MET A 178 -6.36 -9.79 -4.08
N GLY A 179 -5.46 -10.53 -4.72
CA GLY A 179 -5.79 -11.69 -5.55
C GLY A 179 -6.44 -12.81 -4.74
N VAL A 180 -5.90 -13.17 -3.58
CA VAL A 180 -6.46 -14.19 -2.68
C VAL A 180 -7.85 -13.81 -2.19
N LEU A 181 -8.06 -12.54 -1.82
CA LEU A 181 -9.39 -12.04 -1.44
C LEU A 181 -10.35 -12.09 -2.63
N HIS A 182 -9.87 -11.69 -3.82
CA HIS A 182 -10.66 -11.70 -5.05
C HIS A 182 -11.18 -13.09 -5.43
N GLN A 183 -10.48 -14.17 -5.07
CA GLN A 183 -10.94 -15.54 -5.34
C GLN A 183 -12.30 -15.89 -4.70
N THR A 184 -12.76 -15.09 -3.73
CA THR A 184 -14.04 -15.28 -3.04
C THR A 184 -15.01 -14.11 -3.21
N SER A 185 -14.66 -13.13 -4.05
CA SER A 185 -15.50 -11.98 -4.36
C SER A 185 -15.67 -11.84 -5.88
N THR A 186 -16.87 -11.51 -6.34
CA THR A 186 -17.17 -11.50 -7.79
C THR A 186 -16.64 -10.28 -8.53
N ASP A 187 -16.29 -9.20 -7.84
CA ASP A 187 -15.98 -7.88 -8.41
C ASP A 187 -14.60 -7.42 -7.95
N LEU A 188 -13.64 -7.36 -8.88
CA LEU A 188 -12.25 -7.00 -8.61
C LEU A 188 -12.09 -5.54 -8.21
N ASN A 189 -12.85 -4.64 -8.86
CA ASN A 189 -12.81 -3.21 -8.57
C ASN A 189 -13.25 -2.97 -7.11
N TRP A 190 -14.33 -3.63 -6.71
CA TRP A 190 -14.79 -3.63 -5.33
C TRP A 190 -13.75 -4.20 -4.36
N THR A 191 -13.11 -5.34 -4.69
CA THR A 191 -12.07 -5.94 -3.83
C THR A 191 -10.95 -4.94 -3.55
N LEU A 192 -10.38 -4.34 -4.59
CA LEU A 192 -9.25 -3.43 -4.46
C LEU A 192 -9.62 -2.20 -3.63
N LYS A 193 -10.73 -1.53 -3.96
CA LYS A 193 -11.18 -0.32 -3.26
C LYS A 193 -11.49 -0.61 -1.79
N PHE A 194 -12.31 -1.62 -1.52
CA PHE A 194 -12.78 -1.92 -0.17
C PHE A 194 -11.63 -2.34 0.74
N PHE A 195 -10.80 -3.30 0.30
CA PHE A 195 -9.75 -3.83 1.17
C PHE A 195 -8.57 -2.88 1.31
N ASN A 196 -8.27 -2.05 0.31
CA ASN A 196 -7.28 -0.98 0.49
C ASN A 196 -7.71 -0.01 1.60
N VAL A 197 -8.96 0.45 1.55
CA VAL A 197 -9.53 1.33 2.59
C VAL A 197 -9.55 0.64 3.96
N LEU A 198 -9.94 -0.64 4.03
CA LEU A 198 -9.92 -1.40 5.28
C LEU A 198 -8.52 -1.49 5.89
N ILE A 199 -7.50 -1.79 5.07
CA ILE A 199 -6.10 -1.87 5.52
C ILE A 199 -5.65 -0.54 6.14
N ILE A 200 -5.92 0.58 5.47
CA ILE A 200 -5.54 1.91 5.98
C ILE A 200 -6.24 2.21 7.31
N CYS A 201 -7.53 1.90 7.42
CA CYS A 201 -8.29 2.16 8.65
C CYS A 201 -7.86 1.27 9.82
N LEU A 202 -7.49 0.01 9.55
CA LEU A 202 -6.84 -0.85 10.55
C LEU A 202 -5.49 -0.28 10.99
N GLY A 203 -4.77 0.41 10.10
CA GLY A 203 -3.57 1.18 10.42
C GLY A 203 -3.77 2.17 11.57
N PHE A 204 -4.93 2.85 11.67
CA PHE A 204 -5.24 3.72 12.81
C PHE A 204 -5.39 2.95 14.12
N VAL A 205 -6.03 1.77 14.08
CA VAL A 205 -6.19 0.91 15.27
C VAL A 205 -4.81 0.40 15.73
N PHE A 206 -3.96 -0.01 14.79
CA PHE A 206 -2.61 -0.51 15.10
C PHE A 206 -1.71 0.62 15.60
N PHE A 207 -1.82 1.82 15.03
CA PHE A 207 -1.14 2.99 15.52
C PHE A 207 -1.57 3.35 16.95
N TYR A 208 -2.86 3.30 17.27
CA TYR A 208 -3.34 3.53 18.64
C TYR A 208 -2.72 2.53 19.63
N MET A 209 -2.72 1.23 19.30
CA MET A 209 -2.10 0.19 20.14
C MET A 209 -0.61 0.46 20.34
N PHE A 210 0.11 0.81 19.27
CA PHE A 210 1.52 1.20 19.33
C PHE A 210 1.74 2.44 20.21
N ALA A 211 1.02 3.53 19.94
CA ALA A 211 1.13 4.79 20.67
C ALA A 211 0.83 4.60 22.17
N ARG A 212 -0.11 3.72 22.52
CA ARG A 212 -0.47 3.38 23.91
C ARG A 212 0.66 2.64 24.64
N ILE A 213 1.46 1.84 23.96
CA ILE A 213 2.60 1.15 24.59
C ILE A 213 3.67 2.18 25.00
N ILE A 214 3.84 3.23 24.20
CA ILE A 214 4.96 4.17 24.33
C ILE A 214 4.59 5.48 25.03
N THR A 215 3.29 5.75 25.21
CA THR A 215 2.73 6.92 25.90
C THR A 215 1.55 6.53 26.80
N ASP A 216 0.81 7.50 27.37
CA ASP A 216 -0.45 7.21 28.07
C ASP A 216 -1.66 7.17 27.11
N ARG A 217 -2.80 6.63 27.59
CA ARG A 217 -4.01 6.43 26.78
C ARG A 217 -4.57 7.74 26.18
N ASN A 218 -4.45 8.87 26.88
CA ASN A 218 -4.94 10.15 26.36
C ASN A 218 -4.07 10.63 25.20
N LYS A 219 -2.74 10.56 25.37
CA LYS A 219 -1.80 10.90 24.31
C LYS A 219 -1.96 9.98 23.10
N ALA A 220 -2.09 8.67 23.32
CA ALA A 220 -2.29 7.70 22.25
C ALA A 220 -3.57 7.98 21.44
N LEU A 221 -4.69 8.26 22.13
CA LEU A 221 -5.95 8.58 21.47
C LEU A 221 -5.86 9.89 20.66
N PHE A 222 -5.27 10.94 21.25
CA PHE A 222 -5.10 12.21 20.55
C PHE A 222 -4.12 12.11 19.38
N ALA A 223 -3.00 11.40 19.53
CA ALA A 223 -2.08 11.12 18.44
C ALA A 223 -2.80 10.38 17.31
N THR A 224 -3.64 9.39 17.63
CA THR A 224 -4.42 8.64 16.63
C THR A 224 -5.39 9.55 15.89
N PHE A 225 -6.07 10.45 16.62
CA PHE A 225 -6.92 11.48 16.03
C PHE A 225 -6.14 12.40 15.09
N VAL A 226 -4.96 12.88 15.49
CA VAL A 226 -4.09 13.72 14.64
C VAL A 226 -3.63 12.96 13.40
N LEU A 227 -3.14 11.73 13.55
CA LEU A 227 -2.69 10.90 12.41
C LEU A 227 -3.83 10.70 11.40
N ALA A 228 -5.04 10.44 11.90
CA ALA A 228 -6.22 10.29 11.08
C ALA A 228 -6.62 11.61 10.39
N ALA A 229 -6.45 12.75 11.06
CA ALA A 229 -6.81 14.07 10.57
C ALA A 229 -5.82 14.68 9.57
N VAL A 230 -4.52 14.40 9.67
CA VAL A 230 -3.52 15.04 8.79
C VAL A 230 -3.61 14.52 7.35
N PRO A 231 -3.73 15.40 6.34
CA PRO A 231 -3.80 14.99 4.93
C PRO A 231 -2.61 14.14 4.50
N SER A 232 -1.42 14.47 4.99
CA SER A 232 -0.17 13.79 4.62
C SER A 232 -0.09 12.32 4.98
N TYR A 233 -0.99 11.81 5.83
CA TYR A 233 -1.06 10.39 6.16
C TYR A 233 -2.14 9.69 5.34
N LEU A 234 -1.73 8.91 4.33
CA LEU A 234 -2.51 7.96 3.52
C LEU A 234 -3.94 8.38 3.13
N THR A 235 -4.21 8.36 1.84
CA THR A 235 -5.56 8.55 1.26
C THR A 235 -6.15 7.19 0.84
N HIS A 236 -7.36 7.15 0.31
CA HIS A 236 -7.94 5.90 -0.23
C HIS A 236 -7.30 5.37 -1.53
N PHE A 237 -6.19 5.97 -2.00
CA PHE A 237 -5.48 5.55 -3.21
C PHE A 237 -4.98 4.11 -3.12
N ILE A 238 -5.31 3.30 -4.14
CA ILE A 238 -4.95 1.87 -4.19
C ILE A 238 -3.46 1.74 -4.46
N TRP A 239 -2.72 1.34 -3.42
CA TRP A 239 -1.28 1.22 -3.54
C TRP A 239 -0.71 0.32 -2.47
N ALA A 240 0.32 -0.43 -2.85
CA ALA A 240 0.98 -1.35 -1.94
C ALA A 240 1.73 -0.68 -0.75
N HIS A 241 1.93 0.66 -0.76
CA HIS A 241 2.37 1.41 0.43
C HIS A 241 1.39 1.31 1.60
N SER A 242 0.08 1.26 1.31
CA SER A 242 -0.97 1.21 2.33
C SER A 242 -0.77 0.02 3.25
N LEU A 243 -0.40 -1.14 2.70
CA LEU A 243 -0.06 -2.32 3.48
C LEU A 243 1.29 -2.14 4.21
N GLY A 244 2.34 -1.72 3.51
CA GLY A 244 3.69 -1.59 4.10
C GLY A 244 3.73 -0.69 5.34
N ILE A 245 3.06 0.47 5.31
CA ILE A 245 2.98 1.39 6.45
C ILE A 245 2.08 0.85 7.55
N THR A 246 0.97 0.21 7.20
CA THR A 246 0.08 -0.43 8.19
C THR A 246 0.84 -1.51 8.97
N LEU A 247 1.72 -2.26 8.32
CA LEU A 247 2.58 -3.28 8.95
C LEU A 247 3.70 -2.71 9.83
N PHE A 248 4.05 -1.43 9.66
CA PHE A 248 5.06 -0.79 10.50
C PHE A 248 4.61 -0.69 11.97
N PHE A 249 3.33 -0.47 12.25
CA PHE A 249 2.84 -0.40 13.64
C PHE A 249 2.89 -1.74 14.39
N PRO A 250 2.39 -2.88 13.87
CA PRO A 250 2.58 -4.17 14.52
C PRO A 250 4.05 -4.57 14.62
N LEU A 251 4.91 -4.14 13.68
CA LEU A 251 6.36 -4.29 13.83
C LEU A 251 6.85 -3.55 15.08
N MET A 252 6.51 -2.27 15.25
CA MET A 252 6.93 -1.51 16.42
C MET A 252 6.37 -2.09 17.73
N ILE A 253 5.12 -2.58 17.74
CA ILE A 253 4.54 -3.31 18.87
C ILE A 253 5.38 -4.55 19.20
N ALA A 254 5.76 -5.34 18.19
CA ALA A 254 6.59 -6.51 18.39
C ALA A 254 7.99 -6.16 18.94
N PHE A 255 8.61 -5.08 18.47
CA PHE A 255 9.90 -4.59 18.97
C PHE A 255 9.83 -4.06 20.40
N GLU A 256 8.73 -3.44 20.82
CA GLU A 256 8.55 -3.04 22.22
C GLU A 256 8.39 -4.25 23.14
N HIS A 257 7.57 -5.24 22.74
CA HIS A 257 7.46 -6.48 23.52
C HIS A 257 8.75 -7.29 23.54
N LEU A 258 9.58 -7.18 22.50
CA LEU A 258 10.90 -7.81 22.44
C LEU A 258 11.87 -7.31 23.52
N ARG A 259 11.65 -6.10 24.05
CA ARG A 259 12.45 -5.57 25.18
C ARG A 259 12.22 -6.38 26.45
N GLU A 260 11.05 -6.98 26.60
CA GLU A 260 10.66 -7.76 27.77
C GLU A 260 10.76 -9.28 27.53
N GLN A 261 10.43 -9.74 26.32
CA GLN A 261 10.29 -11.14 25.97
C GLN A 261 11.03 -11.45 24.67
N LYS A 262 12.15 -12.16 24.79
CA LYS A 262 13.04 -12.52 23.66
C LYS A 262 12.34 -13.27 22.52
N ASN A 263 11.29 -14.04 22.82
CA ASN A 263 10.54 -14.82 21.82
C ASN A 263 9.78 -13.95 20.82
N TRP A 264 9.59 -12.65 21.09
CA TRP A 264 9.04 -11.72 20.10
C TRP A 264 10.00 -11.46 18.93
N VAL A 265 11.24 -11.98 18.97
CA VAL A 265 12.18 -11.94 17.84
C VAL A 265 11.59 -12.59 16.59
N TYR A 266 10.77 -13.64 16.76
CA TYR A 266 10.16 -14.37 15.64
C TYR A 266 9.08 -13.53 14.92
N PRO A 267 8.01 -13.07 15.57
CA PRO A 267 7.03 -12.20 14.91
C PRO A 267 7.68 -10.90 14.43
N ALA A 268 8.61 -10.30 15.17
CA ALA A 268 9.30 -9.08 14.73
C ALA A 268 10.10 -9.29 13.43
N GLY A 269 10.89 -10.36 13.35
CA GLY A 269 11.64 -10.68 12.14
C GLY A 269 10.73 -11.03 10.96
N PHE A 270 9.65 -11.79 11.22
CA PHE A 270 8.69 -12.16 10.18
C PHE A 270 7.97 -10.94 9.59
N ILE A 271 7.47 -10.04 10.44
CA ILE A 271 6.81 -8.80 10.01
C ILE A 271 7.79 -7.89 9.27
N PHE A 272 9.04 -7.80 9.74
CA PHE A 272 10.07 -7.02 9.04
C PHE A 272 10.32 -7.55 7.63
N GLY A 273 10.49 -8.88 7.48
CA GLY A 273 10.60 -9.52 6.18
C GLY A 273 9.37 -9.27 5.29
N SER A 274 8.17 -9.31 5.87
CA SER A 274 6.92 -8.99 5.19
C SER A 274 6.89 -7.57 4.61
N ILE A 275 7.36 -6.56 5.35
CA ILE A 275 7.48 -5.18 4.84
C ILE A 275 8.39 -5.15 3.59
N TRP A 276 9.51 -5.86 3.63
CA TRP A 276 10.46 -5.93 2.51
C TRP A 276 9.92 -6.63 1.26
N VAL A 277 8.93 -7.51 1.40
CA VAL A 277 8.28 -8.18 0.25
C VAL A 277 6.92 -7.57 -0.12
N THR A 278 6.54 -6.45 0.49
CA THR A 278 5.29 -5.76 0.20
C THR A 278 5.43 -4.64 -0.83
N GLN A 279 6.59 -3.97 -0.87
CA GLN A 279 6.73 -2.74 -1.66
C GLN A 279 8.13 -2.56 -2.25
N ASN A 280 8.23 -1.78 -3.33
CA ASN A 280 9.49 -1.36 -3.93
C ASN A 280 10.49 -0.85 -2.87
N VAL A 281 11.75 -1.31 -2.98
CA VAL A 281 12.91 -1.09 -2.10
C VAL A 281 12.96 0.28 -1.42
N SER A 282 12.59 1.36 -2.10
CA SER A 282 12.59 2.72 -1.50
C SER A 282 11.82 2.83 -0.16
N GLN A 283 10.74 2.08 0.01
CA GLN A 283 9.84 2.23 1.16
C GLN A 283 10.20 1.33 2.32
N PRO A 284 10.45 0.03 2.10
CA PRO A 284 11.03 -0.81 3.14
C PRO A 284 12.35 -0.24 3.65
N LEU A 285 13.16 0.38 2.79
CA LEU A 285 14.39 1.05 3.21
C LEU A 285 14.11 2.24 4.15
N THR A 286 13.14 3.09 3.81
CA THR A 286 12.75 4.24 4.66
C THR A 286 12.28 3.77 6.04
N LEU A 287 11.41 2.76 6.09
CA LEU A 287 10.94 2.14 7.32
C LEU A 287 12.07 1.44 8.10
N SER A 288 13.02 0.80 7.40
CA SER A 288 14.19 0.18 8.00
C SER A 288 15.13 1.21 8.63
N ILE A 289 15.28 2.40 8.02
CA ILE A 289 16.05 3.50 8.61
C ILE A 289 15.37 4.03 9.86
N MET A 290 14.03 4.22 9.83
CA MET A 290 13.28 4.58 11.04
C MET A 290 13.47 3.53 12.16
N LEU A 291 13.34 2.25 11.85
CA LEU A 291 13.59 1.18 12.82
C LEU A 291 15.04 1.16 13.31
N GLY A 292 16.00 1.39 12.42
CA GLY A 292 17.42 1.50 12.76
C GLY A 292 17.71 2.65 13.72
N ILE A 293 17.12 3.82 13.50
CA ILE A 293 17.16 4.96 14.43
C ILE A 293 16.62 4.54 15.81
N TYR A 294 15.47 3.86 15.84
CA TYR A 294 14.90 3.34 17.09
C TYR A 294 15.88 2.39 17.81
N LEU A 295 16.45 1.41 17.11
CA LEU A 295 17.39 0.45 17.70
C LEU A 295 18.66 1.12 18.24
N VAL A 296 19.20 2.10 17.52
CA VAL A 296 20.37 2.87 17.95
C VAL A 296 20.04 3.68 19.19
N VAL A 297 18.93 4.44 19.20
CA VAL A 297 18.54 5.27 20.34
C VAL A 297 18.24 4.42 21.58
N VAL A 298 17.51 3.30 21.42
CA VAL A 298 17.27 2.34 22.52
C VAL A 298 18.59 1.78 23.06
N SER A 299 19.53 1.44 22.18
CA SER A 299 20.82 0.88 22.60
C SER A 299 21.66 1.88 23.38
N ILE A 300 21.72 3.13 22.91
CA ILE A 300 22.45 4.23 23.56
C ILE A 300 21.82 4.56 24.92
N THR A 301 20.51 4.77 24.97
CA THR A 301 19.80 5.20 26.19
C THR A 301 19.80 4.15 27.30
N ASN A 302 19.90 2.86 26.96
CA ASN A 302 20.01 1.77 27.93
C ASN A 302 21.45 1.32 28.20
N GLY A 303 22.45 1.92 27.53
CA GLY A 303 23.86 1.56 27.66
C GLY A 303 24.20 0.13 27.23
N LYS A 304 23.32 -0.55 26.49
CA LYS A 304 23.48 -1.94 26.05
C LYS A 304 22.91 -2.09 24.64
N LEU A 305 23.63 -2.80 23.77
CA LEU A 305 23.15 -3.10 22.42
C LEU A 305 21.85 -3.90 22.49
N PHE A 306 20.82 -3.47 21.77
CA PHE A 306 19.55 -4.19 21.69
C PHE A 306 19.65 -5.39 20.74
N THR A 307 20.48 -6.37 21.11
CA THR A 307 20.91 -7.49 20.25
C THR A 307 19.77 -8.24 19.59
N TYR A 308 18.72 -8.61 20.34
CA TYR A 308 17.58 -9.33 19.78
C TYR A 308 16.82 -8.49 18.74
N GLY A 309 16.78 -7.17 18.89
CA GLY A 309 16.22 -6.28 17.88
C GLY A 309 17.02 -6.32 16.57
N PHE A 310 18.35 -6.27 16.65
CA PHE A 310 19.21 -6.44 15.46
C PHE A 310 19.10 -7.83 14.84
N VAL A 311 18.98 -8.88 15.66
CA VAL A 311 18.76 -10.26 15.17
C VAL A 311 17.43 -10.36 14.41
N ALA A 312 16.33 -9.79 14.93
CA ALA A 312 15.05 -9.75 14.22
C ALA A 312 15.17 -9.03 12.87
N LEU A 313 15.86 -7.88 12.84
CA LEU A 313 16.09 -7.11 11.61
C LEU A 313 16.87 -7.94 10.58
N ILE A 314 17.98 -8.54 10.97
CA ILE A 314 18.81 -9.38 10.07
C ILE A 314 18.02 -10.60 9.60
N ALA A 315 17.35 -11.30 10.51
CA ALA A 315 16.56 -12.49 10.18
C ALA A 315 15.42 -12.17 9.20
N GLY A 316 14.70 -11.07 9.43
CA GLY A 316 13.63 -10.63 8.53
C GLY A 316 14.15 -10.22 7.15
N PHE A 317 15.28 -9.49 7.09
CA PHE A 317 15.92 -9.16 5.82
C PHE A 317 16.35 -10.43 5.07
N CYS A 318 17.03 -11.36 5.75
CA CYS A 318 17.42 -12.64 5.16
C CYS A 318 16.20 -13.43 4.66
N ALA A 319 15.09 -13.46 5.40
CA ALA A 319 13.87 -14.11 4.96
C ALA A 319 13.26 -13.44 3.71
N SER A 320 13.36 -12.11 3.58
CA SER A 320 12.92 -11.40 2.38
C SER A 320 13.75 -11.73 1.12
N LEU A 321 14.97 -12.29 1.29
CA LEU A 321 15.78 -12.78 0.17
C LEU A 321 15.15 -13.97 -0.54
N LEU A 322 14.13 -14.62 0.04
CA LEU A 322 13.31 -15.60 -0.68
C LEU A 322 12.61 -15.00 -1.90
N TRP A 323 12.32 -13.70 -1.87
CA TRP A 323 11.84 -12.95 -3.03
C TRP A 323 13.00 -12.27 -3.76
N TRP A 324 13.72 -11.39 -3.06
CA TRP A 324 14.75 -10.55 -3.67
C TRP A 324 15.91 -11.34 -4.26
N GLY A 325 16.33 -12.41 -3.58
CA GLY A 325 17.37 -13.31 -4.08
C GLY A 325 16.95 -14.04 -5.34
N VAL A 326 15.71 -14.54 -5.40
CA VAL A 326 15.16 -15.19 -6.60
C VAL A 326 15.12 -14.23 -7.78
N LEU A 327 14.67 -12.98 -7.57
CA LEU A 327 14.67 -11.97 -8.64
C LEU A 327 16.08 -11.58 -9.11
N ILE A 328 17.03 -11.43 -8.19
CA ILE A 328 18.42 -11.15 -8.53
C ILE A 328 19.03 -12.30 -9.34
N LEU A 329 18.72 -13.54 -9.00
CA LEU A 329 19.13 -14.72 -9.77
C LEU A 329 18.45 -14.77 -11.15
N LYS A 330 17.16 -14.40 -11.23
CA LYS A 330 16.36 -14.43 -12.46
C LYS A 330 16.81 -13.39 -13.50
N TYR A 331 17.01 -12.13 -13.10
CA TYR A 331 17.34 -11.04 -14.03
C TYR A 331 18.84 -10.70 -14.08
N GLY A 332 19.62 -11.20 -13.12
CA GLY A 332 20.96 -10.72 -12.86
C GLY A 332 20.96 -9.40 -12.08
N LEU A 333 21.99 -9.20 -11.24
CA LEU A 333 22.11 -8.03 -10.37
C LEU A 333 22.05 -6.71 -11.15
N PHE A 334 22.76 -6.59 -12.28
CA PHE A 334 22.83 -5.32 -13.02
C PHE A 334 21.50 -4.92 -13.66
N THR A 335 20.78 -5.85 -14.30
CA THR A 335 19.44 -5.61 -14.88
C THR A 335 18.44 -5.26 -13.80
N PHE A 336 18.46 -6.00 -12.69
CA PHE A 336 17.62 -5.72 -11.53
C PHE A 336 17.89 -4.30 -10.99
N LEU A 337 19.17 -3.91 -10.83
CA LEU A 337 19.51 -2.57 -10.37
C LEU A 337 19.13 -1.47 -11.39
N ALA A 338 19.25 -1.74 -12.68
CA ALA A 338 18.86 -0.81 -13.73
C ALA A 338 17.36 -0.51 -13.70
N TYR A 339 16.51 -1.52 -13.49
CA TYR A 339 15.06 -1.34 -13.30
C TYR A 339 14.74 -0.36 -12.18
N TYR A 340 15.37 -0.57 -11.03
CA TYR A 340 15.17 0.32 -9.90
C TYR A 340 15.84 1.68 -10.10
N LYS A 341 16.82 1.85 -10.98
CA LYS A 341 17.47 3.15 -11.26
C LYS A 341 16.63 4.08 -12.13
N VAL A 342 15.93 3.54 -13.14
CA VAL A 342 15.26 4.36 -14.17
C VAL A 342 13.91 4.91 -13.72
N GLY A 343 13.27 4.30 -12.71
CA GLY A 343 12.03 4.83 -12.16
C GLY A 343 10.90 4.86 -13.19
N GLY A 344 10.34 3.69 -13.52
CA GLY A 344 9.03 3.55 -14.18
C GLY A 344 8.88 4.14 -15.59
N GLY A 345 9.89 4.76 -16.20
CA GLY A 345 9.83 5.33 -17.55
C GLY A 345 10.80 4.65 -18.51
N SER A 346 10.27 3.95 -19.51
CA SER A 346 10.92 3.43 -20.73
C SER A 346 12.32 2.81 -20.58
N GLN A 347 12.38 1.47 -20.61
CA GLN A 347 13.61 0.67 -20.49
C GLN A 347 14.62 0.83 -21.64
N GLU A 348 14.22 1.37 -22.79
CA GLU A 348 14.99 1.24 -24.03
C GLU A 348 16.37 1.90 -24.00
N THR A 349 16.59 2.93 -23.18
CA THR A 349 17.89 3.63 -23.11
C THR A 349 18.80 3.20 -21.96
N ALA A 350 18.34 2.32 -21.07
CA ALA A 350 19.06 2.01 -19.83
C ALA A 350 19.96 0.77 -19.95
N VAL A 351 19.53 -0.25 -20.69
CA VAL A 351 20.29 -1.51 -20.85
C VAL A 351 21.54 -1.28 -21.70
N GLU A 352 21.44 -0.51 -22.79
CA GLU A 352 22.59 -0.17 -23.64
C GLU A 352 23.64 0.71 -22.93
N LYS A 353 23.21 1.64 -22.06
CA LYS A 353 24.15 2.51 -21.33
C LYS A 353 24.83 1.83 -20.14
N THR A 354 24.28 0.74 -19.61
CA THR A 354 24.83 0.07 -18.43
C THR A 354 25.80 -1.06 -18.80
N ALA A 355 25.65 -1.66 -19.98
CA ALA A 355 26.57 -2.68 -20.49
C ALA A 355 27.99 -2.14 -20.79
N ALA A 356 28.15 -0.83 -21.00
CA ALA A 356 29.45 -0.19 -21.25
C ALA A 356 30.24 0.18 -19.98
N ALA A 357 29.69 -0.02 -18.78
CA ALA A 357 30.33 0.40 -17.53
C ALA A 357 31.13 -0.75 -16.88
N THR A 358 32.42 -0.84 -17.20
CA THR A 358 33.43 -1.55 -16.40
C THR A 358 33.67 -0.83 -15.06
N SER A 359 32.66 -0.75 -14.20
CA SER A 359 32.83 -0.21 -12.85
C SER A 359 33.14 -1.33 -11.86
N THR A 360 34.22 -1.15 -11.09
CA THR A 360 34.53 -1.97 -9.91
C THR A 360 33.29 -2.11 -9.01
N LEU A 361 33.15 -3.23 -8.30
CA LEU A 361 32.02 -3.50 -7.36
C LEU A 361 31.72 -2.29 -6.45
N PHE A 362 32.78 -1.62 -5.98
CA PHE A 362 32.68 -0.41 -5.16
C PHE A 362 32.07 0.79 -5.90
N GLY A 363 32.41 1.01 -7.17
CA GLY A 363 31.80 2.04 -8.01
C GLY A 363 30.30 1.79 -8.24
N THR A 364 29.92 0.53 -8.45
CA THR A 364 28.50 0.11 -8.57
C THR A 364 27.74 0.38 -7.28
N VAL A 365 28.27 0.00 -6.12
CA VAL A 365 27.65 0.24 -4.80
C VAL A 365 27.52 1.74 -4.51
N LYS A 366 28.54 2.55 -4.81
CA LYS A 366 28.48 4.01 -4.63
C LYS A 366 27.39 4.64 -5.50
N ASN A 367 27.27 4.24 -6.76
CA ASN A 367 26.25 4.75 -7.68
C ASN A 367 24.83 4.29 -7.29
N LEU A 368 24.73 3.08 -6.76
CA LEU A 368 23.50 2.52 -6.21
C LEU A 368 23.03 3.32 -4.99
N LEU A 369 23.92 3.59 -4.03
CA LEU A 369 23.59 4.42 -2.87
C LEU A 369 23.10 5.81 -3.30
N LYS A 370 23.77 6.45 -4.27
CA LYS A 370 23.30 7.73 -4.83
C LYS A 370 21.87 7.65 -5.40
N THR A 371 21.49 6.51 -5.97
CA THR A 371 20.15 6.30 -6.54
C THR A 371 19.08 6.13 -5.46
N PHE A 372 19.40 5.40 -4.37
CA PHE A 372 18.50 5.24 -3.22
C PHE A 372 18.34 6.51 -2.38
N PHE A 373 19.27 7.44 -2.52
CA PHE A 373 19.26 8.74 -1.87
C PHE A 373 19.09 9.89 -2.89
N ASN A 374 18.46 9.62 -4.04
CA ASN A 374 18.09 10.67 -4.99
C ASN A 374 16.69 11.21 -4.62
N PRO A 375 16.54 12.52 -4.34
CA PRO A 375 15.23 13.08 -3.97
C PRO A 375 14.20 13.04 -5.11
N GLY A 376 14.62 12.79 -6.35
CA GLY A 376 13.76 12.76 -7.54
C GLY A 376 12.60 11.76 -7.48
N GLY A 377 11.65 11.95 -8.40
CA GLY A 377 10.37 11.23 -8.48
C GLY A 377 9.32 12.15 -9.12
N SER A 378 8.27 11.57 -9.71
CA SER A 378 7.26 12.34 -10.47
C SER A 378 6.56 13.44 -9.67
N GLY A 379 6.41 13.27 -8.35
CA GLY A 379 5.82 14.27 -7.45
C GLY A 379 6.83 15.03 -6.58
N SER A 380 8.14 14.77 -6.71
CA SER A 380 9.15 15.41 -5.86
C SER A 380 9.39 16.87 -6.28
N ARG A 381 9.29 17.79 -5.33
CA ARG A 381 9.63 19.20 -5.51
C ARG A 381 10.28 19.76 -4.24
N ALA A 382 10.85 20.95 -4.34
CA ALA A 382 11.22 21.71 -3.15
C ALA A 382 9.93 22.10 -2.40
N TYR A 383 9.89 21.79 -1.10
CA TYR A 383 8.76 22.15 -0.23
C TYR A 383 9.12 23.38 0.60
N GLY A 384 8.20 24.33 0.68
CA GLY A 384 8.33 25.52 1.52
C GLY A 384 7.54 25.40 2.82
N VAL A 385 7.67 26.40 3.71
CA VAL A 385 6.93 26.47 4.98
C VAL A 385 5.41 26.32 4.77
N ASN A 386 4.88 26.95 3.71
CA ASN A 386 3.46 26.89 3.39
C ASN A 386 2.97 25.46 3.12
N ASP A 387 3.82 24.60 2.54
CA ASP A 387 3.47 23.20 2.25
C ASP A 387 3.30 22.37 3.53
N PHE A 388 3.94 22.76 4.63
CA PHE A 388 3.80 22.09 5.93
C PHE A 388 2.59 22.65 6.70
N PHE A 389 2.50 23.97 6.80
CA PHE A 389 1.52 24.66 7.65
C PHE A 389 0.10 24.69 7.08
N PHE A 390 -0.04 24.78 5.76
CA PHE A 390 -1.35 24.89 5.12
C PHE A 390 -1.67 23.61 4.35
N ALA A 391 -2.53 22.79 4.94
CA ALA A 391 -3.13 21.65 4.26
C ALA A 391 -3.92 22.13 3.04
N GLN A 392 -3.64 21.55 1.88
CA GLN A 392 -4.30 21.93 0.63
C GLN A 392 -5.62 21.18 0.46
N HIS A 393 -6.63 21.90 -0.03
CA HIS A 393 -7.95 21.37 -0.35
C HIS A 393 -7.90 20.43 -1.56
N SER A 394 -7.27 20.90 -2.64
CA SER A 394 -6.87 20.08 -3.78
C SER A 394 -5.47 19.56 -3.51
N ASN A 395 -5.33 18.26 -3.36
CA ASN A 395 -4.07 17.63 -2.95
C ASN A 395 -3.72 16.46 -3.86
N MET A 396 -2.47 15.99 -3.79
CA MET A 396 -2.07 14.79 -4.51
C MET A 396 -2.83 13.58 -3.96
N ILE A 397 -3.42 12.80 -4.85
CA ILE A 397 -4.26 11.65 -4.47
C ILE A 397 -3.42 10.52 -3.88
N ASN A 398 -2.20 10.31 -4.35
CA ASN A 398 -1.34 9.21 -3.92
C ASN A 398 -0.53 9.51 -2.65
N ASN A 399 -0.14 10.77 -2.44
CA ASN A 399 0.63 11.26 -1.29
C ASN A 399 0.33 12.73 -1.04
N ALA A 400 -0.77 13.00 -0.36
CA ALA A 400 -1.13 14.36 0.01
C ALA A 400 -0.03 15.02 0.88
N ILE A 401 0.03 16.35 0.85
CA ILE A 401 0.98 17.15 1.63
C ILE A 401 0.26 18.02 2.67
N GLY A 402 1.03 18.49 3.64
CA GLY A 402 0.56 19.40 4.69
C GLY A 402 -0.02 18.67 5.90
N ILE A 403 0.26 19.24 7.07
CA ILE A 403 -0.19 18.74 8.38
C ILE A 403 -1.23 19.67 9.03
N GLY A 404 -1.33 20.91 8.54
CA GLY A 404 -2.27 21.93 9.02
C GLY A 404 -1.75 22.74 10.21
N ALA A 405 -2.18 23.99 10.29
CA ALA A 405 -1.52 25.01 11.11
C ALA A 405 -1.52 24.68 12.61
N VAL A 406 -2.63 24.17 13.14
CA VAL A 406 -2.73 23.84 14.57
C VAL A 406 -1.81 22.67 14.93
N VAL A 407 -1.73 21.65 14.07
CA VAL A 407 -0.80 20.52 14.27
C VAL A 407 0.65 21.02 14.19
N SER A 408 0.98 21.88 13.22
CA SER A 408 2.33 22.49 13.12
C SER A 408 2.72 23.24 14.39
N VAL A 409 1.80 24.04 14.96
CA VAL A 409 2.04 24.78 16.21
C VAL A 409 2.20 23.83 17.39
N LEU A 410 1.39 22.77 17.50
CA LEU A 410 1.54 21.77 18.55
C LEU A 410 2.90 21.05 18.47
N VAL A 411 3.34 20.67 17.26
CA VAL A 411 4.67 20.06 17.07
C VAL A 411 5.77 21.04 17.46
N LEU A 412 5.67 22.32 17.11
CA LEU A 412 6.63 23.34 17.53
C LEU A 412 6.68 23.49 19.05
N ILE A 413 5.53 23.57 19.71
CA ILE A 413 5.42 23.61 21.17
C ILE A 413 6.06 22.36 21.78
N ALA A 414 5.79 21.19 21.23
CA ALA A 414 6.37 19.93 21.69
C ALA A 414 7.89 19.95 21.58
N VAL A 415 8.44 20.31 20.42
CA VAL A 415 9.89 20.36 20.20
C VAL A 415 10.55 21.33 21.18
N VAL A 416 10.00 22.56 21.33
CA VAL A 416 10.54 23.54 22.28
C VAL A 416 10.43 23.03 23.71
N TYR A 417 9.27 22.52 24.12
CA TYR A 417 9.05 21.98 25.45
C TYR A 417 10.01 20.84 25.76
N LEU A 418 10.15 19.86 24.86
CA LEU A 418 10.97 18.68 25.07
C LEU A 418 12.47 19.04 25.11
N VAL A 419 12.94 19.91 24.22
CA VAL A 419 14.34 20.37 24.21
C VAL A 419 14.65 21.17 25.47
N VAL A 420 13.79 22.12 25.86
CA VAL A 420 14.06 22.96 27.04
C VAL A 420 13.95 22.16 28.34
N ARG A 421 12.89 21.35 28.49
CA ARG A 421 12.61 20.60 29.72
C ARG A 421 13.57 19.43 29.90
N TYR A 422 13.84 18.68 28.83
CA TYR A 422 14.58 17.42 28.89
C TYR A 422 15.99 17.49 28.27
N ARG A 423 16.56 18.67 27.97
CA ARG A 423 17.91 18.80 27.37
C ARG A 423 19.00 17.92 28.00
N LYS A 424 18.97 17.71 29.32
CA LYS A 424 19.96 16.90 30.05
C LYS A 424 19.58 15.42 30.18
N GLU A 425 18.31 15.11 29.98
CA GLU A 425 17.73 13.78 30.24
C GLU A 425 17.17 13.12 28.96
N LEU A 426 17.27 13.79 27.81
CA LEU A 426 16.68 13.34 26.55
C LEU A 426 17.24 11.97 26.12
N VAL A 427 18.52 11.74 26.39
CA VAL A 427 19.22 10.49 26.09
C VAL A 427 19.34 9.62 27.35
N THR A 428 18.23 9.43 28.06
CA THR A 428 18.12 8.51 29.20
C THR A 428 17.09 7.43 28.92
N SER A 429 17.17 6.31 29.64
CA SER A 429 16.23 5.18 29.48
C SER A 429 14.76 5.54 29.75
N GLN A 430 14.50 6.58 30.56
CA GLN A 430 13.15 7.06 30.84
C GLN A 430 12.55 7.86 29.67
N HIS A 431 13.39 8.48 28.85
CA HIS A 431 12.99 9.36 27.75
C HIS A 431 13.39 8.82 26.37
N THR A 432 13.69 7.52 26.27
CA THR A 432 14.06 6.85 25.01
C THR A 432 13.07 7.16 23.90
N TRP A 433 11.76 7.05 24.14
CA TRP A 433 10.75 7.32 23.12
C TRP A 433 10.69 8.78 22.70
N THR A 434 10.93 9.70 23.63
CA THR A 434 11.08 11.14 23.32
C THR A 434 12.21 11.37 22.33
N ALA A 435 13.37 10.76 22.56
CA ALA A 435 14.50 10.84 21.64
C ALA A 435 14.17 10.21 20.27
N VAL A 436 13.55 9.02 20.26
CA VAL A 436 13.15 8.34 19.01
C VAL A 436 12.23 9.23 18.17
N MET A 437 11.20 9.83 18.77
CA MET A 437 10.27 10.71 18.07
C MET A 437 10.95 11.93 17.45
N LEU A 438 11.90 12.55 18.17
CA LEU A 438 12.66 13.70 17.65
C LEU A 438 13.60 13.30 16.51
N PHE A 439 14.30 12.17 16.62
CA PHE A 439 15.16 11.69 15.54
C PHE A 439 14.37 11.24 14.31
N TRP A 440 13.20 10.62 14.50
CA TRP A 440 12.27 10.33 13.41
C TRP A 440 11.76 11.61 12.75
N LEU A 441 11.40 12.63 13.53
CA LEU A 441 11.02 13.94 12.98
C LEU A 441 12.15 14.53 12.12
N ILE A 442 13.38 14.54 12.63
CA ILE A 442 14.55 15.06 11.90
C ILE A 442 14.76 14.29 10.59
N TYR A 443 14.78 12.95 10.65
CA TYR A 443 14.99 12.10 9.48
C TYR A 443 13.91 12.31 8.42
N THR A 444 12.64 12.27 8.82
CA THR A 444 11.52 12.39 7.88
C THR A 444 11.36 13.81 7.34
N PHE A 445 11.60 14.85 8.16
CA PHE A 445 11.62 16.24 7.71
C PHE A 445 12.74 16.50 6.71
N TRP A 446 13.94 15.95 6.96
CA TRP A 446 15.06 16.01 6.02
C TRP A 446 14.67 15.30 4.71
N GLY A 447 14.13 14.08 4.77
CA GLY A 447 13.76 13.34 3.57
C GLY A 447 12.66 14.01 2.75
N VAL A 448 11.64 14.61 3.39
CA VAL A 448 10.63 15.43 2.69
C VAL A 448 11.30 16.61 1.97
N ASN A 449 12.27 17.27 2.59
CA ASN A 449 13.03 18.38 1.99
C ASN A 449 14.26 17.91 1.19
N GLY A 450 14.30 16.64 0.77
CA GLY A 450 15.45 16.07 0.07
C GLY A 450 15.82 16.80 -1.22
N SER A 451 14.84 17.45 -1.89
CA SER A 451 15.08 18.26 -3.09
C SER A 451 15.73 19.62 -2.80
N THR A 452 15.68 20.09 -1.55
CA THR A 452 16.24 21.38 -1.12
C THR A 452 17.59 21.19 -0.44
N PHE A 453 17.79 20.08 0.28
CA PHE A 453 19.04 19.78 0.95
C PHE A 453 20.12 19.25 -0.01
N PRO A 454 21.42 19.52 0.25
CA PRO A 454 22.51 19.09 -0.63
C PRO A 454 22.70 17.57 -0.66
N ILE A 455 22.19 16.87 0.35
CA ILE A 455 22.19 15.41 0.47
C ILE A 455 20.75 15.02 0.80
N SER A 456 20.13 14.17 0.00
CA SER A 456 18.85 13.56 0.38
C SER A 456 19.10 12.30 1.20
N VAL A 457 18.21 12.02 2.16
CA VAL A 457 18.28 10.85 3.05
C VAL A 457 17.27 9.75 2.67
N ALA A 458 16.52 9.98 1.59
CA ALA A 458 15.58 9.00 1.05
C ALA A 458 15.28 9.26 -0.42
N ARG A 459 14.72 8.24 -1.09
CA ARG A 459 14.26 8.35 -2.47
C ARG A 459 12.82 8.81 -2.55
N GLY A 460 12.53 9.74 -3.46
CA GLY A 460 11.18 10.23 -3.71
C GLY A 460 10.67 11.03 -2.53
N ALA A 461 11.17 12.26 -2.39
CA ALA A 461 10.84 13.19 -1.29
C ALA A 461 9.33 13.27 -0.99
N PHE A 462 8.49 13.25 -2.03
CA PHE A 462 7.03 13.28 -1.87
C PHE A 462 6.44 12.08 -1.12
N ARG A 463 7.09 10.90 -1.17
CA ARG A 463 6.64 9.69 -0.46
C ARG A 463 6.95 9.74 1.04
N LEU A 464 7.76 10.70 1.50
CA LEU A 464 8.09 10.81 2.92
C LEU A 464 7.04 11.51 3.78
N TRP A 465 6.07 12.18 3.17
CA TRP A 465 4.99 12.88 3.89
C TRP A 465 4.19 11.97 4.83
N MET A 466 3.89 10.74 4.41
CA MET A 466 3.18 9.77 5.24
C MET A 466 4.03 9.26 6.41
N PHE A 467 5.34 9.04 6.22
CA PHE A 467 6.22 8.68 7.33
C PHE A 467 6.44 9.85 8.29
N PHE A 468 6.55 11.08 7.77
CA PHE A 468 6.63 12.32 8.55
C PHE A 468 5.41 12.52 9.43
N SER A 469 4.24 12.06 8.99
CA SER A 469 2.99 12.15 9.76
C SER A 469 3.03 11.35 11.07
N ILE A 470 3.81 10.27 11.15
CA ILE A 470 3.93 9.42 12.35
C ILE A 470 4.56 10.19 13.53
N PRO A 471 5.80 10.71 13.46
CA PRO A 471 6.38 11.50 14.54
C PRO A 471 5.62 12.81 14.78
N VAL A 472 5.03 13.42 13.74
CA VAL A 472 4.17 14.61 13.88
C VAL A 472 2.97 14.31 14.78
N ALA A 473 2.27 13.21 14.56
CA ALA A 473 1.10 12.84 15.35
C ALA A 473 1.45 12.60 16.83
N LEU A 474 2.56 11.89 17.08
CA LEU A 474 3.02 11.63 18.45
C LEU A 474 3.50 12.91 19.15
N LEU A 475 4.26 13.76 18.46
CA LEU A 475 4.73 15.04 19.02
C LEU A 475 3.59 16.04 19.21
N ALA A 476 2.57 16.06 18.36
CA ALA A 476 1.40 16.88 18.57
C ALA A 476 0.68 16.54 19.90
N ALA A 477 0.66 15.25 20.28
CA ALA A 477 0.13 14.83 21.58
C ALA A 477 0.99 15.31 22.76
N GLU A 478 2.31 15.29 22.63
CA GLU A 478 3.21 15.92 23.62
C GLU A 478 3.02 17.44 23.70
N GLY A 479 2.80 18.11 22.58
CA GLY A 479 2.50 19.55 22.52
C GLY A 479 1.21 19.89 23.24
N LEU A 480 0.15 19.10 23.04
CA LEU A 480 -1.10 19.25 23.77
C LEU A 480 -0.91 19.00 25.27
N ASP A 481 -0.19 17.94 25.66
CA ASP A 481 0.10 17.66 27.07
C ASP A 481 0.91 18.79 27.74
N ALA A 482 1.87 19.38 27.02
CA ALA A 482 2.64 20.53 27.49
C ALA A 482 1.74 21.76 27.71
N LEU A 483 0.87 22.09 26.74
CA LEU A 483 -0.16 23.14 26.90
C LEU A 483 -1.07 22.85 28.09
N LEU A 484 -1.41 21.57 28.28
CA LEU A 484 -2.27 21.14 29.35
C LEU A 484 -1.60 21.14 30.75
N LYS A 485 -0.30 21.43 30.83
CA LYS A 485 0.45 21.53 32.10
C LYS A 485 0.80 22.97 32.49
N LEU A 486 0.50 23.96 31.64
CA LEU A 486 0.74 25.36 31.97
C LEU A 486 -0.02 25.78 33.25
N PRO A 487 0.58 26.63 34.12
CA PRO A 487 -0.05 27.07 35.35
C PRO A 487 -1.37 27.79 35.07
N ARG A 488 -2.42 27.45 35.83
CA ARG A 488 -3.80 27.87 35.54
C ARG A 488 -4.41 28.70 36.64
N LYS A 489 -5.30 29.60 36.25
CA LYS A 489 -6.15 30.36 37.18
C LYS A 489 -7.52 29.72 37.39
N ILE A 490 -8.04 28.96 36.40
CA ILE A 490 -9.40 28.40 36.43
C ILE A 490 -9.43 27.00 35.79
N PRO A 491 -10.10 25.97 36.37
CA PRO A 491 -10.20 24.62 35.80
C PRO A 491 -10.81 24.57 34.39
N LEU A 492 -11.74 25.47 34.08
CA LEU A 492 -12.42 25.56 32.77
C LEU A 492 -11.45 25.75 31.60
N GLN A 493 -10.26 26.31 31.84
CA GLN A 493 -9.24 26.54 30.83
C GLN A 493 -8.79 25.24 30.12
N ILE A 494 -8.84 24.08 30.79
CA ILE A 494 -8.50 22.78 30.19
C ILE A 494 -9.44 22.46 29.04
N TYR A 495 -10.75 22.56 29.31
CA TYR A 495 -11.78 22.20 28.34
C TYR A 495 -11.78 23.16 27.15
N ILE A 496 -11.54 24.46 27.41
CA ILE A 496 -11.42 25.48 26.35
C ILE A 496 -10.21 25.17 25.46
N ILE A 497 -9.02 24.93 26.03
CA ILE A 497 -7.82 24.59 25.26
C ILE A 497 -8.07 23.32 24.44
N GLY A 498 -8.62 22.28 25.04
CA GLY A 498 -8.95 21.03 24.36
C GLY A 498 -9.91 21.24 23.19
N LEU A 499 -10.98 22.01 23.39
CA LEU A 499 -11.99 22.29 22.36
C LEU A 499 -11.40 23.13 21.21
N VAL A 500 -10.61 24.17 21.53
CA VAL A 500 -9.93 25.01 20.52
C VAL A 500 -8.94 24.18 19.70
N VAL A 501 -8.15 23.31 20.36
CA VAL A 501 -7.19 22.45 19.67
C VAL A 501 -7.91 21.42 18.78
N ILE A 502 -8.91 20.71 19.30
CA ILE A 502 -9.65 19.71 18.52
C ILE A 502 -10.37 20.38 17.34
N GLY A 503 -11.12 21.46 17.59
CA GLY A 503 -11.79 22.22 16.54
C GLY A 503 -10.81 22.78 15.51
N GLY A 504 -9.66 23.27 15.97
CA GLY A 504 -8.58 23.73 15.12
C GLY A 504 -8.00 22.64 14.21
N VAL A 505 -7.69 21.46 14.74
CA VAL A 505 -7.22 20.30 13.96
C VAL A 505 -8.28 19.87 12.94
N VAL A 506 -9.57 19.90 13.31
CA VAL A 506 -10.66 19.59 12.38
C VAL A 506 -10.68 20.59 11.22
N LEU A 507 -10.65 21.89 11.51
CA LEU A 507 -10.75 22.95 10.50
C LEU A 507 -9.51 23.06 9.61
N THR A 508 -8.31 22.91 10.18
CA THR A 508 -7.06 23.12 9.44
C THR A 508 -6.48 21.86 8.80
N SER A 509 -6.92 20.66 9.22
CA SER A 509 -6.35 19.39 8.77
C SER A 509 -7.44 18.41 8.32
N ALA A 510 -8.34 18.00 9.22
CA ALA A 510 -9.31 16.94 8.92
C ALA A 510 -10.27 17.32 7.79
N HIS A 511 -10.74 18.56 7.74
CA HIS A 511 -11.61 19.07 6.69
C HIS A 511 -10.94 19.03 5.31
N GLN A 512 -9.65 19.38 5.23
CA GLN A 512 -8.90 19.34 3.98
C GLN A 512 -8.72 17.90 3.50
N LYS A 513 -8.40 17.00 4.43
CA LYS A 513 -8.28 15.58 4.14
C LYS A 513 -9.63 14.95 3.74
N TYR A 514 -10.71 15.32 4.42
CA TYR A 514 -12.07 14.91 4.09
C TYR A 514 -12.39 15.29 2.65
N SER A 515 -12.23 16.57 2.30
CA SER A 515 -12.55 17.05 0.95
C SER A 515 -11.74 16.37 -0.13
N ALA A 516 -10.43 16.20 0.09
CA ALA A 516 -9.58 15.49 -0.84
C ALA A 516 -9.99 14.01 -0.99
N ASN A 517 -10.49 13.37 0.08
CA ASN A 517 -10.90 11.96 0.02
C ASN A 517 -12.36 11.75 -0.37
N THR A 518 -13.18 12.80 -0.51
CA THR A 518 -14.55 12.68 -1.01
C THR A 518 -14.73 13.27 -2.41
N SER A 519 -13.69 13.87 -2.98
CA SER A 519 -13.68 14.36 -4.35
C SER A 519 -13.60 13.22 -5.37
N ILE A 520 -14.14 13.44 -6.56
CA ILE A 520 -13.90 12.57 -7.71
C ILE A 520 -12.44 12.72 -8.14
N TRP A 521 -11.70 11.61 -8.17
CA TRP A 521 -10.29 11.61 -8.56
C TRP A 521 -10.10 11.34 -10.05
N PRO A 522 -8.99 11.82 -10.64
CA PRO A 522 -8.64 11.49 -12.01
C PRO A 522 -8.37 9.98 -12.16
N THR A 523 -8.59 9.48 -13.38
CA THR A 523 -8.37 8.08 -13.74
C THR A 523 -7.06 7.90 -14.53
N SER A 524 -6.89 6.74 -15.16
CA SER A 524 -5.78 6.44 -16.06
C SER A 524 -5.64 7.51 -17.14
N GLY A 525 -4.39 7.90 -17.40
CA GLY A 525 -4.04 8.74 -18.54
C GLY A 525 -4.29 8.08 -19.91
N ALA A 526 -4.88 6.88 -19.97
CA ALA A 526 -5.38 6.28 -21.21
C ALA A 526 -6.58 7.05 -21.78
N PHE A 527 -7.44 7.59 -20.92
CA PHE A 527 -8.64 8.30 -21.32
C PHE A 527 -8.31 9.72 -21.77
N THR A 528 -9.10 10.25 -22.72
CA THR A 528 -8.84 11.58 -23.31
C THR A 528 -9.61 12.69 -22.62
N ASN A 529 -10.70 12.34 -21.94
CA ASN A 529 -11.56 13.27 -21.22
C ASN A 529 -12.13 12.64 -19.94
N ASN A 530 -12.67 13.47 -19.05
CA ASN A 530 -13.15 13.03 -17.74
C ASN A 530 -14.50 12.30 -17.77
N ALA A 531 -15.28 12.39 -18.86
CA ALA A 531 -16.60 11.75 -18.97
C ALA A 531 -16.49 10.29 -19.44
N GLU A 532 -15.55 10.02 -20.34
CA GLU A 532 -15.30 8.70 -20.93
C GLU A 532 -15.17 7.55 -19.91
N PRO A 533 -14.45 7.67 -18.78
CA PRO A 533 -14.35 6.61 -17.78
C PRO A 533 -15.70 6.29 -17.13
N PHE A 534 -16.59 7.28 -16.97
CA PHE A 534 -17.94 7.04 -16.47
C PHE A 534 -18.78 6.26 -17.47
N GLU A 535 -18.64 6.56 -18.76
CA GLU A 535 -19.34 5.87 -19.84
C GLU A 535 -18.85 4.42 -19.98
N TYR A 536 -17.54 4.17 -19.86
CA TYR A 536 -16.99 2.80 -19.75
C TYR A 536 -17.62 2.08 -18.56
N GLY A 537 -17.60 2.69 -17.37
CA GLY A 537 -18.19 2.11 -16.17
C GLY A 537 -19.70 1.87 -16.28
N ALA A 538 -20.43 2.70 -17.02
CA ALA A 538 -21.85 2.51 -17.29
C ALA A 538 -22.08 1.27 -18.16
N TRP A 539 -21.28 1.08 -19.22
CA TRP A 539 -21.38 -0.08 -20.09
C TRP A 539 -20.94 -1.38 -19.38
N PHE A 540 -19.82 -1.39 -18.65
CA PHE A 540 -19.35 -2.59 -17.94
C PHE A 540 -20.34 -3.09 -16.88
N LYS A 541 -21.21 -2.22 -16.35
CA LYS A 541 -22.31 -2.62 -15.46
C LYS A 541 -23.44 -3.39 -16.16
N THR A 542 -23.52 -3.32 -17.48
CA THR A 542 -24.56 -4.00 -18.29
C THR A 542 -24.18 -5.42 -18.69
N ILE A 543 -22.91 -5.81 -18.52
CA ILE A 543 -22.43 -7.15 -18.84
C ILE A 543 -22.12 -7.96 -17.57
N GLU A 544 -22.02 -9.27 -17.71
CA GLU A 544 -21.70 -10.14 -16.58
C GLU A 544 -20.25 -9.90 -16.10
N GLN A 545 -20.02 -10.08 -14.79
CA GLN A 545 -18.67 -10.01 -14.25
C GLN A 545 -17.83 -11.14 -14.86
N ASN A 546 -16.57 -10.83 -15.20
CA ASN A 546 -15.65 -11.72 -15.90
C ASN A 546 -16.02 -12.06 -17.35
N SER A 547 -16.98 -11.36 -18.00
CA SER A 547 -17.13 -11.45 -19.46
C SER A 547 -15.79 -11.18 -20.16
N LYS A 548 -15.51 -11.93 -21.23
CA LYS A 548 -14.25 -11.83 -21.97
C LYS A 548 -14.32 -10.61 -22.88
N VAL A 549 -13.56 -9.56 -22.56
CA VAL A 549 -13.56 -8.29 -23.31
C VAL A 549 -12.16 -8.03 -23.86
N PHE A 550 -12.06 -7.89 -25.17
CA PHE A 550 -10.82 -7.53 -25.85
C PHE A 550 -10.83 -6.04 -26.16
N LEU A 551 -9.85 -5.28 -25.65
CA LEU A 551 -9.64 -3.89 -26.10
C LEU A 551 -8.68 -3.90 -27.27
N TYR A 552 -8.99 -3.16 -28.34
CA TYR A 552 -8.10 -3.12 -29.50
C TYR A 552 -6.72 -2.54 -29.16
N SER A 553 -6.71 -1.46 -28.37
CA SER A 553 -5.51 -0.86 -27.79
C SER A 553 -4.86 -1.77 -26.72
N PRO A 554 -3.52 -1.80 -26.54
CA PRO A 554 -2.80 -2.77 -25.70
C PRO A 554 -2.99 -2.58 -24.17
N ARG A 555 -4.07 -1.93 -23.73
CA ARG A 555 -4.40 -1.69 -22.32
C ARG A 555 -5.63 -2.45 -21.86
N ASP A 556 -5.62 -3.77 -22.06
CA ASP A 556 -6.61 -4.68 -21.48
C ASP A 556 -6.67 -4.61 -19.94
N LYS A 557 -5.66 -3.99 -19.29
CA LYS A 557 -5.75 -3.60 -17.88
C LYS A 557 -6.99 -2.77 -17.56
N LEU A 558 -7.54 -2.02 -18.52
CA LEU A 558 -8.80 -1.29 -18.36
C LEU A 558 -9.99 -2.25 -18.24
N ALA A 559 -10.10 -3.27 -19.12
CA ALA A 559 -11.14 -4.30 -18.97
C ALA A 559 -11.05 -5.00 -17.61
N ILE A 560 -9.84 -5.40 -17.22
CA ILE A 560 -9.60 -6.05 -15.92
C ILE A 560 -10.01 -5.13 -14.76
N GLY A 561 -9.64 -3.85 -14.80
CA GLY A 561 -9.95 -2.88 -13.75
C GLY A 561 -11.45 -2.56 -13.60
N TYR A 562 -12.26 -2.78 -14.64
CA TYR A 562 -13.73 -2.73 -14.57
C TYR A 562 -14.39 -4.08 -14.22
N GLY A 563 -13.60 -5.13 -13.96
CA GLY A 563 -14.10 -6.45 -13.55
C GLY A 563 -14.37 -7.42 -14.70
N ALA A 564 -14.04 -7.07 -15.94
CA ALA A 564 -14.04 -7.99 -17.06
C ALA A 564 -12.77 -8.85 -17.08
N TYR A 565 -12.72 -9.81 -18.02
CA TYR A 565 -11.56 -10.68 -18.21
C TYR A 565 -10.86 -10.38 -19.53
N SER A 566 -9.54 -10.26 -19.46
CA SER A 566 -8.62 -10.45 -20.58
C SER A 566 -7.38 -11.15 -20.06
N CYS A 567 -6.89 -12.15 -20.79
CA CYS A 567 -5.67 -12.85 -20.43
C CYS A 567 -4.42 -12.10 -20.91
N VAL A 568 -4.16 -10.92 -20.33
CA VAL A 568 -3.05 -10.04 -20.77
C VAL A 568 -1.66 -10.66 -20.63
N TRP A 569 -1.56 -11.72 -19.83
CA TRP A 569 -0.35 -12.52 -19.63
C TRP A 569 -0.29 -13.77 -20.52
N CYS A 570 -1.34 -14.11 -21.27
CA CYS A 570 -1.34 -15.24 -22.19
C CYS A 570 -0.41 -14.97 -23.38
N LYS A 571 0.44 -15.96 -23.70
CA LYS A 571 1.40 -15.90 -24.80
C LYS A 571 0.76 -15.55 -26.14
N GLU A 572 -0.30 -16.26 -26.49
CA GLU A 572 -0.99 -16.09 -27.77
C GLU A 572 -1.53 -14.67 -27.94
N LEU A 573 -2.07 -14.07 -26.87
CA LEU A 573 -2.55 -12.69 -26.90
C LEU A 573 -1.41 -11.68 -27.05
N ILE A 574 -0.30 -11.89 -26.34
CA ILE A 574 0.88 -11.02 -26.41
C ILE A 574 1.49 -11.03 -27.82
N GLU A 575 1.64 -12.23 -28.40
CA GLU A 575 2.15 -12.42 -29.75
C GLU A 575 1.20 -11.82 -30.79
N PHE A 576 -0.10 -12.08 -30.68
CA PHE A 576 -1.12 -11.51 -31.56
C PHE A 576 -1.14 -9.97 -31.52
N ARG A 577 -0.84 -9.37 -30.36
CA ARG A 577 -0.77 -7.91 -30.19
C ARG A 577 0.49 -7.27 -30.78
N GLU A 578 1.46 -8.05 -31.26
CA GLU A 578 2.70 -7.51 -31.81
C GLU A 578 2.51 -6.73 -33.10
N ASP A 579 1.72 -7.32 -33.98
CA ASP A 579 1.45 -6.87 -35.34
C ASP A 579 -0.06 -6.68 -35.52
N ILE A 580 -0.80 -6.37 -34.45
CA ILE A 580 -2.27 -6.25 -34.45
C ILE A 580 -2.81 -5.27 -35.49
N LEU A 581 -2.05 -4.21 -35.80
CA LEU A 581 -2.44 -3.22 -36.81
C LEU A 581 -2.30 -3.76 -38.25
N ASP A 582 -1.46 -4.79 -38.42
CA ASP A 582 -1.28 -5.49 -39.69
C ASP A 582 -2.34 -6.60 -39.90
N LYS A 583 -3.06 -7.00 -38.85
CA LYS A 583 -4.17 -7.98 -38.92
C LYS A 583 -5.42 -7.33 -39.50
N ASN A 584 -6.05 -8.02 -40.46
CA ASN A 584 -7.35 -7.60 -40.98
C ASN A 584 -8.51 -8.01 -40.04
N ALA A 585 -9.71 -7.51 -40.33
CA ALA A 585 -10.90 -7.79 -39.50
C ALA A 585 -11.22 -9.29 -39.35
N LYS A 586 -10.95 -10.12 -40.37
CA LYS A 586 -11.17 -11.56 -40.31
C LYS A 586 -10.16 -12.25 -39.39
N GLU A 587 -8.88 -11.91 -39.51
CA GLU A 587 -7.84 -12.45 -38.63
C GLU A 587 -8.09 -12.07 -37.17
N LEU A 588 -8.53 -10.83 -36.93
CA LEU A 588 -8.92 -10.36 -35.60
C LEU A 588 -10.13 -11.11 -35.06
N HIS A 589 -11.17 -11.29 -35.88
CA HIS A 589 -12.35 -12.06 -35.50
C HIS A 589 -12.02 -13.52 -35.21
N ASP A 590 -11.27 -14.19 -36.09
CA ASP A 590 -10.87 -15.60 -35.94
C ASP A 590 -10.08 -15.80 -34.63
N PHE A 591 -9.16 -14.89 -34.30
CA PHE A 591 -8.43 -14.91 -33.04
C PHE A 591 -9.36 -14.73 -31.84
N MET A 592 -10.24 -13.73 -31.89
CA MET A 592 -11.15 -13.41 -30.79
C MET A 592 -12.15 -14.54 -30.55
N LYS A 593 -12.71 -15.12 -31.61
CA LYS A 593 -13.63 -16.26 -31.55
C LYS A 593 -12.93 -17.51 -31.04
N GLY A 594 -11.70 -17.77 -31.50
CA GLY A 594 -10.88 -18.91 -31.03
C GLY A 594 -10.49 -18.82 -29.55
N ASN A 595 -10.52 -17.63 -28.96
CA ASN A 595 -10.24 -17.38 -27.53
C ASN A 595 -11.51 -17.07 -26.71
N ASP A 596 -12.70 -17.27 -27.29
CA ASP A 596 -14.03 -17.00 -26.74
C ASP A 596 -14.26 -15.57 -26.25
N TYR A 597 -13.70 -14.55 -26.89
CA TYR A 597 -14.04 -13.17 -26.53
C TYR A 597 -15.50 -12.86 -26.88
N ASP A 598 -16.25 -12.34 -25.91
CA ASP A 598 -17.66 -11.97 -26.07
C ASP A 598 -17.80 -10.61 -26.76
N TYR A 599 -16.93 -9.69 -26.36
CA TYR A 599 -16.98 -8.29 -26.77
C TYR A 599 -15.64 -7.78 -27.27
N PHE A 600 -15.72 -6.93 -28.29
CA PHE A 600 -14.61 -6.18 -28.85
C PHE A 600 -14.83 -4.69 -28.62
N LEU A 601 -13.89 -4.01 -27.96
CA LEU A 601 -13.99 -2.59 -27.65
C LEU A 601 -12.96 -1.79 -28.45
N VAL A 602 -13.47 -0.79 -29.18
CA VAL A 602 -12.70 0.12 -30.04
C VAL A 602 -12.81 1.54 -29.51
N ASN A 603 -11.68 2.23 -29.38
CA ASN A 603 -11.58 3.63 -28.97
C ASN A 603 -10.53 4.34 -29.81
N ALA A 604 -10.98 4.98 -30.90
CA ALA A 604 -10.09 5.57 -31.88
C ALA A 604 -9.01 6.50 -31.30
N GLN A 605 -9.35 7.29 -30.29
CA GLN A 605 -8.41 8.22 -29.67
C GLN A 605 -7.37 7.51 -28.81
N MET A 606 -7.80 6.53 -28.01
CA MET A 606 -6.92 5.72 -27.16
C MET A 606 -6.02 4.80 -27.99
N GLU A 607 -6.56 4.14 -29.01
CA GLU A 607 -5.79 3.36 -29.99
C GLU A 607 -4.70 4.23 -30.63
N TYR A 608 -5.06 5.39 -31.19
CA TYR A 608 -4.10 6.25 -31.87
C TYR A 608 -2.94 6.67 -30.97
N LYS A 609 -3.26 7.07 -29.73
CA LYS A 609 -2.27 7.47 -28.72
C LYS A 609 -1.25 6.37 -28.42
N HIS A 610 -1.67 5.10 -28.39
CA HIS A 610 -0.80 3.98 -28.06
C HIS A 610 -0.10 3.35 -29.27
N PHE A 611 -0.78 3.32 -30.41
CA PHE A 611 -0.23 2.76 -31.64
C PHE A 611 0.79 3.69 -32.30
N LYS A 612 0.61 5.02 -32.22
CA LYS A 612 1.55 5.99 -32.79
C LYS A 612 3.01 5.77 -32.34
N PRO A 613 3.33 5.65 -31.04
CA PRO A 613 4.71 5.37 -30.59
C PRO A 613 5.24 4.00 -31.03
N ARG A 614 4.36 3.02 -31.27
CA ARG A 614 4.73 1.63 -31.53
C ARG A 614 4.92 1.35 -33.03
N PHE A 615 3.99 1.81 -33.87
CA PHE A 615 3.94 1.51 -35.29
C PHE A 615 4.38 2.69 -36.16
N GLY A 616 4.61 3.87 -35.55
CA GLY A 616 4.90 5.11 -36.24
C GLY A 616 3.64 5.88 -36.63
N GLU A 617 3.76 7.20 -36.70
CA GLU A 617 2.63 8.11 -36.97
C GLU A 617 1.96 7.83 -38.32
N ASN A 618 2.73 7.77 -39.40
CA ASN A 618 2.19 7.58 -40.76
C ASN A 618 1.42 6.26 -40.89
N LYS A 619 2.03 5.14 -40.46
CA LYS A 619 1.40 3.82 -40.51
C LYS A 619 0.13 3.76 -39.66
N THR A 620 0.14 4.40 -38.50
CA THR A 620 -1.04 4.47 -37.62
C THR A 620 -2.16 5.30 -38.24
N GLN A 621 -1.85 6.46 -38.85
CA GLN A 621 -2.84 7.33 -39.49
C GLN A 621 -3.49 6.66 -40.71
N GLU A 622 -2.74 5.84 -41.45
CA GLU A 622 -3.23 5.13 -42.63
C GLU A 622 -4.05 3.89 -42.26
N LEU A 623 -3.48 2.98 -41.47
CA LEU A 623 -4.08 1.67 -41.24
C LEU A 623 -5.22 1.72 -40.23
N LEU A 624 -5.15 2.56 -39.21
CA LEU A 624 -6.15 2.52 -38.12
C LEU A 624 -7.58 2.83 -38.61
N PRO A 625 -7.82 3.88 -39.43
CA PRO A 625 -9.14 4.09 -40.04
C PRO A 625 -9.55 2.95 -40.94
N GLN A 626 -8.63 2.42 -41.77
CA GLN A 626 -8.90 1.27 -42.64
C GLN A 626 -9.37 0.06 -41.82
N ARG A 627 -8.75 -0.24 -40.67
CA ARG A 627 -9.18 -1.35 -39.80
C ARG A 627 -10.58 -1.14 -39.25
N TYR A 628 -10.93 0.10 -38.88
CA TYR A 628 -12.29 0.38 -38.41
C TYR A 628 -13.33 0.19 -39.51
N ASP A 629 -13.04 0.64 -40.73
CA ASP A 629 -13.92 0.42 -41.88
C ASP A 629 -14.10 -1.08 -42.15
N GLU A 630 -12.99 -1.85 -42.14
CA GLU A 630 -13.02 -3.31 -42.29
C GLU A 630 -13.86 -3.99 -41.19
N ILE A 631 -13.68 -3.60 -39.93
CA ILE A 631 -14.43 -4.14 -38.79
C ILE A 631 -15.93 -3.90 -38.99
N VAL A 632 -16.31 -2.67 -39.31
CA VAL A 632 -17.72 -2.28 -39.48
C VAL A 632 -18.35 -2.93 -40.72
N SER A 633 -17.62 -3.05 -41.83
CA SER A 633 -18.17 -3.62 -43.08
C SER A 633 -18.15 -5.15 -43.13
N SER A 634 -17.36 -5.81 -42.28
CA SER A 634 -17.15 -7.27 -42.35
C SER A 634 -18.38 -8.13 -42.06
N GLY A 635 -19.34 -7.62 -41.27
CA GLY A 635 -20.43 -8.42 -40.71
C GLY A 635 -20.01 -9.42 -39.62
N LEU A 636 -18.72 -9.49 -39.28
CA LEU A 636 -18.17 -10.37 -38.23
C LEU A 636 -18.34 -9.79 -36.82
N PHE A 637 -18.56 -8.48 -36.75
CA PHE A 637 -18.71 -7.71 -35.52
C PHE A 637 -20.04 -6.94 -35.56
N VAL A 638 -20.89 -7.13 -34.54
CA VAL A 638 -22.18 -6.43 -34.46
C VAL A 638 -22.11 -5.35 -33.38
N PRO A 639 -22.31 -4.07 -33.71
CA PRO A 639 -22.28 -3.02 -32.70
C PRO A 639 -23.44 -3.21 -31.71
N VAL A 640 -23.11 -3.25 -30.41
CA VAL A 640 -24.09 -3.42 -29.32
C VAL A 640 -24.15 -2.22 -28.38
N TYR A 641 -23.12 -1.37 -28.39
CA TYR A 641 -23.09 -0.12 -27.66
C TYR A 641 -22.20 0.88 -28.39
N GLN A 642 -22.60 2.14 -28.44
CA GLN A 642 -21.81 3.20 -29.05
C GLN A 642 -21.99 4.49 -28.28
N LYS A 643 -20.88 5.15 -27.97
CA LYS A 643 -20.87 6.51 -27.45
C LYS A 643 -20.10 7.39 -28.42
N GLU A 644 -20.80 8.36 -28.99
CA GLU A 644 -20.26 9.25 -30.03
C GLU A 644 -18.95 9.89 -29.57
N ASN A 645 -17.94 9.87 -30.45
CA ASN A 645 -16.60 10.42 -30.22
C ASN A 645 -15.84 9.83 -29.01
N MET A 646 -16.26 8.69 -28.46
CA MET A 646 -15.56 8.00 -27.37
C MET A 646 -15.18 6.56 -27.74
N PHE A 647 -16.15 5.65 -27.77
CA PHE A 647 -15.89 4.24 -28.04
C PHE A 647 -17.09 3.51 -28.63
N VAL A 648 -16.80 2.40 -29.30
CA VAL A 648 -17.78 1.46 -29.83
C VAL A 648 -17.51 0.08 -29.26
N VAL A 649 -18.56 -0.62 -28.88
CA VAL A 649 -18.52 -2.00 -28.43
C VAL A 649 -19.22 -2.85 -29.46
N PHE A 650 -18.52 -3.87 -29.93
CA PHE A 650 -19.06 -4.89 -30.81
C PHE A 650 -19.20 -6.20 -30.05
N ARG A 651 -20.24 -6.97 -30.37
CA ARG A 651 -20.33 -8.40 -30.07
C ARG A 651 -19.62 -9.17 -31.18
N VAL A 652 -18.84 -10.17 -30.79
CA VAL A 652 -18.17 -11.10 -31.72
C VAL A 652 -19.18 -12.16 -32.15
N VAL A 653 -19.52 -12.22 -33.44
CA VAL A 653 -20.55 -13.14 -33.96
C VAL A 653 -19.99 -14.53 -34.20
#